data_AF-A0A0C4EZ11-F1
#
_entry.id   AF-A0A0C4EZ11-F1
#
_cell.length_a   1.000
_cell.length_b   1.000
_cell.length_c   1.000
_cell.angle_alpha   90.00
_cell.angle_beta   90.00
_cell.angle_gamma   90.00
#
_symmetry.space_group_name_H-M   'P 1'
#
loop_
_entity.id
_entity.type
_entity.pdbx_description
1 polymer ?
#
loop_
_entity_poly.entity_id
_entity_poly.type
_entity_poly.pdbx_seq_one_letter_code
_entity_poly.pdbx_strand_id
1 'polypeptide(L)'
;MPGSMLKDVLNTTEESRTRSIDDESIQEFIARRFGEGIGEELISGMVHGIYAGDYKQLSVRSSLFKPVWELERKYGGVLNGLRASNKQQDPTDLNNEEERIRRTLMDQSLQDLVNSSVWGLKGGLETLILSLKKWLEKKPNVTLKAAEGVESVVPSRDGPSTVTTSHGIYEHIDHLISALPPQVLHSCLVPPLQDRLDVLKTNPSVTVGVVNLAYRSNRRLNPIPPAFGYLIPASIGPDLNPHRVLGVVFDSDMMPGVEEEEAGGGELTKLTVMLGGHYYSKQPDSIPTADRLVEQACAALKDQLGIVQEPFFAQAQIQKDCIPQYLVGHHRRMCELHRQLKPFNLSLVGSGYSGVGLNDVVKSAKDNAANLINNGCSTGVKIKKDDGSRTYANQFPPEEETPLLTDPAEQPSGPALSARQDPAPNLTSDARPRYSLACLLEAHRLPTHRAGMVWVAELGILIWIVTVWVTVLTHQAGIFTFHPIFQSLSLFCFYQGIIILQPTNTPASKRTGLLVHEAFQLLGSLSIIIGASCIFYNKMSHSASHFTSWHGLLGFISTCIVLVQALFGMLIGFETSRDYILGDSLGRKLWKFHSLDGHQSRLGRPSNLELVDLGLNDCPNCCSDRLTFPRQVESPSHPLGIAHP
;
A
#
# COMPACT_ATOMS: atom_id res chain seq x y z
N MET A 1 -7.59 0.84 5.67
CA MET A 1 -6.51 -0.17 5.83
C MET A 1 -7.03 -1.62 5.78
N PRO A 2 -7.73 -2.23 6.78
CA PRO A 2 -8.17 -3.63 6.64
C PRO A 2 -9.23 -3.84 5.54
N GLY A 3 -10.37 -3.12 5.60
CA GLY A 3 -11.46 -3.25 4.62
C GLY A 3 -11.07 -2.89 3.18
N SER A 4 -10.11 -1.98 3.01
CA SER A 4 -9.56 -1.60 1.71
C SER A 4 -8.67 -2.68 1.07
N MET A 5 -7.92 -3.44 1.87
CA MET A 5 -7.18 -4.62 1.39
C MET A 5 -8.14 -5.79 1.11
N LEU A 6 -9.20 -5.93 1.91
CA LEU A 6 -10.27 -6.89 1.66
C LEU A 6 -11.01 -6.59 0.34
N LYS A 7 -11.21 -5.30 0.00
CA LYS A 7 -11.85 -4.88 -1.26
C LYS A 7 -11.08 -5.37 -2.50
N ASP A 8 -9.76 -5.21 -2.56
CA ASP A 8 -8.96 -5.71 -3.70
C ASP A 8 -9.00 -7.25 -3.83
N VAL A 9 -9.03 -7.97 -2.70
CA VAL A 9 -9.14 -9.45 -2.70
C VAL A 9 -10.54 -9.94 -3.08
N LEU A 10 -11.60 -9.21 -2.72
CA LEU A 10 -12.98 -9.60 -3.06
C LEU A 10 -13.39 -9.15 -4.48
N ASN A 11 -12.87 -8.03 -4.98
CA ASN A 11 -13.12 -7.53 -6.34
C ASN A 11 -12.29 -8.29 -7.41
N THR A 12 -12.19 -9.62 -7.28
CA THR A 12 -11.51 -10.51 -8.23
C THR A 12 -12.49 -11.25 -9.16
N THR A 13 -13.77 -10.87 -9.13
CA THR A 13 -14.85 -11.35 -10.01
C THR A 13 -14.66 -10.90 -11.46
N GLU A 14 -15.47 -11.41 -12.39
CA GLU A 14 -15.22 -11.22 -13.83
C GLU A 14 -15.43 -9.79 -14.33
N GLU A 15 -16.18 -8.94 -13.62
CA GLU A 15 -16.26 -7.50 -13.89
C GLU A 15 -14.91 -6.79 -13.69
N SER A 16 -14.05 -7.33 -12.81
CA SER A 16 -12.66 -6.90 -12.64
C SER A 16 -11.75 -7.39 -13.79
N ARG A 17 -12.19 -8.37 -14.59
CA ARG A 17 -11.55 -8.77 -15.85
C ARG A 17 -11.99 -7.90 -17.03
N THR A 18 -12.32 -6.63 -16.81
CA THR A 18 -12.70 -5.65 -17.84
C THR A 18 -11.52 -5.34 -18.76
N ARG A 19 -11.31 -6.21 -19.77
CA ARG A 19 -10.32 -6.10 -20.85
C ARG A 19 -10.52 -4.88 -21.78
N SER A 20 -11.36 -3.93 -21.38
CA SER A 20 -11.82 -2.76 -22.12
C SER A 20 -11.16 -1.45 -21.68
N ILE A 21 -10.61 -1.36 -20.47
CA ILE A 21 -9.99 -0.13 -19.97
C ILE A 21 -8.52 -0.06 -20.45
N ASP A 22 -8.23 0.86 -21.37
CA ASP A 22 -6.87 1.13 -21.88
C ASP A 22 -6.06 1.99 -20.90
N ASP A 23 -6.71 2.92 -20.20
CA ASP A 23 -6.14 3.81 -19.19
C ASP A 23 -7.29 4.44 -18.37
N GLU A 24 -7.06 4.77 -17.10
CA GLU A 24 -7.99 5.51 -16.22
C GLU A 24 -7.19 6.42 -15.27
N SER A 25 -7.85 7.29 -14.50
CA SER A 25 -7.16 8.12 -13.51
C SER A 25 -6.67 7.33 -12.29
N ILE A 26 -5.67 7.88 -11.60
CA ILE A 26 -5.19 7.33 -10.31
C ILE A 26 -6.34 7.28 -9.30
N GLN A 27 -7.23 8.28 -9.26
CA GLN A 27 -8.38 8.26 -8.36
C GLN A 27 -9.36 7.13 -8.68
N GLU A 28 -9.73 6.93 -9.95
CA GLU A 28 -10.68 5.89 -10.36
C GLU A 28 -10.13 4.50 -10.03
N PHE A 29 -8.87 4.21 -10.39
CA PHE A 29 -8.21 2.94 -10.08
C PHE A 29 -8.20 2.64 -8.57
N ILE A 30 -7.79 3.62 -7.76
CA ILE A 30 -7.68 3.44 -6.31
C ILE A 30 -9.07 3.36 -5.65
N ALA A 31 -10.05 4.15 -6.09
CA ALA A 31 -11.44 4.06 -5.61
C ALA A 31 -12.04 2.68 -5.93
N ARG A 32 -11.83 2.18 -7.15
CA ARG A 32 -12.29 0.88 -7.65
C ARG A 32 -11.66 -0.30 -6.89
N ARG A 33 -10.35 -0.26 -6.65
CA ARG A 33 -9.59 -1.34 -5.99
C ARG A 33 -9.57 -1.28 -4.47
N PHE A 34 -9.20 -0.14 -3.89
CA PHE A 34 -8.96 0.01 -2.45
C PHE A 34 -10.00 0.86 -1.72
N GLY A 35 -10.77 1.68 -2.45
CA GLY A 35 -11.77 2.58 -1.89
C GLY A 35 -11.28 4.02 -1.74
N GLU A 36 -12.22 4.96 -1.83
CA GLU A 36 -11.97 6.40 -2.01
C GLU A 36 -11.12 7.01 -0.89
N GLY A 37 -11.33 6.61 0.36
CA GLY A 37 -10.58 7.16 1.51
C GLY A 37 -9.06 6.93 1.47
N ILE A 38 -8.56 5.88 0.81
CA ILE A 38 -7.10 5.75 0.56
C ILE A 38 -6.65 6.65 -0.60
N GLY A 39 -7.52 6.82 -1.60
CA GLY A 39 -7.33 7.77 -2.70
C GLY A 39 -7.16 9.20 -2.17
N GLU A 40 -8.11 9.66 -1.36
CA GLU A 40 -8.15 11.04 -0.86
C GLU A 40 -7.15 11.30 0.27
N GLU A 41 -6.95 10.40 1.23
CA GLU A 41 -6.10 10.68 2.41
C GLU A 41 -4.60 10.40 2.22
N LEU A 42 -4.23 9.48 1.30
CA LEU A 42 -2.84 9.02 1.16
C LEU A 42 -2.31 9.21 -0.27
N ILE A 43 -3.03 8.72 -1.27
CA ILE A 43 -2.56 8.70 -2.66
C ILE A 43 -2.51 10.12 -3.25
N SER A 44 -3.51 10.95 -2.97
CA SER A 44 -3.54 12.35 -3.42
C SER A 44 -2.31 13.13 -2.91
N GLY A 45 -1.93 12.97 -1.64
CA GLY A 45 -0.75 13.59 -1.05
C GLY A 45 0.54 13.10 -1.71
N MET A 46 0.68 11.80 -1.96
CA MET A 46 1.83 11.26 -2.70
C MET A 46 1.91 11.78 -4.15
N VAL A 47 0.76 12.02 -4.80
CA VAL A 47 0.71 12.62 -6.13
C VAL A 47 1.03 14.13 -6.10
N HIS A 48 0.62 14.86 -5.05
CA HIS A 48 1.11 16.22 -4.79
C HIS A 48 2.65 16.23 -4.63
N GLY A 49 3.22 15.29 -3.89
CA GLY A 49 4.67 15.21 -3.65
C GLY A 49 5.53 14.82 -4.86
N ILE A 50 4.99 14.06 -5.82
CA ILE A 50 5.76 13.56 -6.98
C ILE A 50 5.44 14.33 -8.28
N TYR A 51 4.19 14.75 -8.48
CA TYR A 51 3.74 15.40 -9.72
C TYR A 51 3.27 16.85 -9.53
N ALA A 52 3.15 17.32 -8.27
CA ALA A 52 2.40 18.55 -7.93
C ALA A 52 0.99 18.57 -8.58
N GLY A 53 0.40 17.39 -8.79
CA GLY A 53 -0.66 17.16 -9.77
C GLY A 53 -1.98 16.70 -9.18
N ASP A 54 -3.04 16.75 -9.99
CA ASP A 54 -4.37 16.27 -9.59
C ASP A 54 -4.49 14.76 -9.89
N TYR A 55 -4.50 13.95 -8.84
CA TYR A 55 -4.66 12.48 -8.96
C TYR A 55 -6.02 12.06 -9.58
N LYS A 56 -7.02 12.98 -9.66
CA LYS A 56 -8.28 12.78 -10.39
C LYS A 56 -8.13 12.96 -11.91
N GLN A 57 -6.96 13.38 -12.41
CA GLN A 57 -6.69 13.67 -13.83
C GLN A 57 -5.49 12.90 -14.41
N LEU A 58 -4.52 12.52 -13.57
CA LEU A 58 -3.34 11.77 -14.00
C LEU A 58 -3.64 10.29 -14.26
N SER A 59 -3.08 9.76 -15.35
CA SER A 59 -3.10 8.35 -15.77
C SER A 59 -2.46 7.44 -14.74
N VAL A 60 -3.15 6.36 -14.36
CA VAL A 60 -2.56 5.28 -13.55
C VAL A 60 -1.51 4.48 -14.33
N ARG A 61 -1.73 4.27 -15.64
CA ARG A 61 -0.84 3.48 -16.52
C ARG A 61 0.48 4.20 -16.87
N SER A 62 0.51 5.52 -16.76
CA SER A 62 1.64 6.37 -17.15
C SER A 62 2.42 6.95 -15.97
N SER A 63 1.87 6.90 -14.76
CA SER A 63 2.49 7.42 -13.52
C SER A 63 3.21 6.33 -12.72
N LEU A 64 3.70 6.65 -11.51
CA LEU A 64 4.38 5.68 -10.62
C LEU A 64 3.55 4.43 -10.30
N PHE A 65 2.22 4.49 -10.49
CA PHE A 65 1.30 3.38 -10.25
C PHE A 65 1.30 2.33 -11.37
N LYS A 66 2.03 2.56 -12.47
CA LYS A 66 2.13 1.62 -13.59
C LYS A 66 2.41 0.16 -13.17
N PRO A 67 3.34 -0.17 -12.26
CA PRO A 67 3.55 -1.56 -11.85
C PRO A 67 2.33 -2.16 -11.13
N VAL A 68 1.59 -1.34 -10.37
CA VAL A 68 0.37 -1.74 -9.67
C VAL A 68 -0.76 -2.04 -10.65
N TRP A 69 -0.88 -1.22 -11.70
CA TRP A 69 -1.76 -1.44 -12.85
C TRP A 69 -1.39 -2.70 -13.65
N GLU A 70 -0.10 -2.96 -13.86
CA GLU A 70 0.38 -4.18 -14.54
C GLU A 70 0.10 -5.45 -13.72
N LEU A 71 0.26 -5.41 -12.39
CA LEU A 71 -0.14 -6.51 -11.50
C LEU A 71 -1.65 -6.78 -11.55
N GLU A 72 -2.46 -5.72 -11.56
CA GLU A 72 -3.91 -5.80 -11.65
C GLU A 72 -4.36 -6.44 -12.97
N ARG A 73 -3.87 -5.96 -14.13
CA ARG A 73 -4.19 -6.53 -15.45
C ARG A 73 -3.68 -7.96 -15.64
N LYS A 74 -2.54 -8.32 -15.04
CA LYS A 74 -1.93 -9.66 -15.20
C LYS A 74 -2.53 -10.72 -14.26
N TYR A 75 -2.98 -10.34 -13.06
CA TYR A 75 -3.41 -11.29 -12.02
C TYR A 75 -4.83 -11.04 -11.46
N GLY A 76 -5.58 -10.08 -12.00
CA GLY A 76 -6.99 -9.80 -11.65
C GLY A 76 -7.22 -9.06 -10.32
N GLY A 77 -6.14 -8.60 -9.68
CA GLY A 77 -6.14 -7.90 -8.39
C GLY A 77 -4.70 -7.70 -7.91
N VAL A 78 -4.43 -6.59 -7.22
CA VAL A 78 -3.06 -6.17 -6.89
C VAL A 78 -2.40 -7.11 -5.90
N LEU A 79 -3.11 -7.48 -4.83
CA LEU A 79 -2.61 -8.38 -3.78
C LEU A 79 -2.42 -9.81 -4.31
N ASN A 80 -3.18 -10.22 -5.31
CA ASN A 80 -2.96 -11.49 -6.02
C ASN A 80 -1.68 -11.43 -6.86
N GLY A 81 -1.42 -10.31 -7.54
CA GLY A 81 -0.19 -10.11 -8.29
C GLY A 81 1.06 -10.11 -7.42
N LEU A 82 1.03 -9.43 -6.27
CA LEU A 82 2.12 -9.45 -5.29
C LEU A 82 2.38 -10.87 -4.76
N ARG A 83 1.32 -11.62 -4.40
CA ARG A 83 1.42 -13.02 -3.96
C ARG A 83 1.95 -13.97 -5.04
N ALA A 84 1.67 -13.69 -6.31
CA ALA A 84 2.18 -14.47 -7.44
C ALA A 84 3.65 -14.11 -7.73
N SER A 85 4.00 -12.83 -7.74
CA SER A 85 5.37 -12.36 -7.98
C SER A 85 6.36 -12.90 -6.92
N ASN A 86 5.98 -12.87 -5.64
CA ASN A 86 6.79 -13.46 -4.55
C ASN A 86 6.91 -15.00 -4.62
N LYS A 87 6.15 -15.68 -5.50
CA LYS A 87 6.30 -17.11 -5.81
C LYS A 87 7.04 -17.37 -7.13
N GLN A 88 7.27 -16.33 -7.93
CA GLN A 88 7.95 -16.39 -9.24
C GLN A 88 9.34 -15.74 -9.22
N GLN A 89 9.81 -15.23 -8.07
CA GLN A 89 11.21 -14.89 -7.87
C GLN A 89 12.05 -16.17 -7.79
N ASP A 90 12.46 -16.66 -8.95
CA ASP A 90 13.64 -17.52 -9.05
C ASP A 90 14.88 -16.68 -8.67
N PRO A 91 15.73 -17.11 -7.72
CA PRO A 91 16.91 -16.36 -7.30
C PRO A 91 17.96 -16.19 -8.42
N THR A 92 17.79 -16.85 -9.57
CA THR A 92 18.63 -16.65 -10.77
C THR A 92 18.12 -15.56 -11.72
N ASP A 93 16.87 -15.09 -11.60
CA ASP A 93 16.27 -14.05 -12.47
C ASP A 93 16.49 -12.62 -11.96
N LEU A 94 17.62 -12.39 -11.27
CA LEU A 94 18.13 -11.03 -11.07
C LEU A 94 18.57 -10.48 -12.43
N ASN A 95 17.95 -9.39 -12.87
CA ASN A 95 18.26 -8.76 -14.16
C ASN A 95 19.78 -8.52 -14.28
N ASN A 96 20.36 -8.96 -15.41
CA ASN A 96 21.80 -8.85 -15.68
C ASN A 96 22.36 -7.42 -15.55
N GLU A 97 21.51 -6.38 -15.60
CA GLU A 97 21.90 -4.98 -15.35
C GLU A 97 22.01 -4.65 -13.85
N GLU A 98 21.12 -5.17 -12.99
CA GLU A 98 21.15 -4.96 -11.53
C GLU A 98 22.34 -5.69 -10.88
N GLU A 99 22.61 -6.93 -11.31
CA GLU A 99 23.78 -7.69 -10.89
C GLU A 99 25.08 -7.09 -11.46
N ARG A 100 25.06 -6.51 -12.67
CA ARG A 100 26.18 -5.70 -13.17
C ARG A 100 26.41 -4.46 -12.33
N ILE A 101 25.35 -3.77 -11.88
CA ILE A 101 25.48 -2.62 -10.98
C ILE A 101 26.12 -3.09 -9.68
N ARG A 102 25.57 -4.11 -8.99
CA ARG A 102 26.18 -4.66 -7.76
C ARG A 102 27.65 -5.06 -7.92
N ARG A 103 28.02 -5.71 -9.03
CA ARG A 103 29.43 -6.08 -9.32
C ARG A 103 30.33 -4.91 -9.72
N THR A 104 29.78 -3.82 -10.25
CA THR A 104 30.54 -2.59 -10.56
C THR A 104 30.76 -1.76 -9.29
N LEU A 105 29.81 -1.80 -8.36
CA LEU A 105 29.85 -1.12 -7.07
C LEU A 105 30.52 -2.02 -6.00
N MET A 106 31.78 -2.39 -6.25
CA MET A 106 32.65 -3.03 -5.26
C MET A 106 33.09 -2.09 -4.13
N ASP A 107 32.90 -0.78 -4.30
CA ASP A 107 33.11 0.22 -3.25
C ASP A 107 31.93 0.21 -2.27
N GLN A 108 32.23 0.06 -0.97
CA GLN A 108 31.21 -0.03 0.07
C GLN A 108 30.38 1.26 0.21
N SER A 109 30.98 2.44 -0.06
CA SER A 109 30.25 3.71 -0.07
C SER A 109 29.15 3.77 -1.13
N LEU A 110 29.30 3.01 -2.22
CA LEU A 110 28.32 2.89 -3.29
C LEU A 110 27.25 1.83 -2.99
N GLN A 111 27.53 0.89 -2.08
CA GLN A 111 26.51 -0.04 -1.57
C GLN A 111 25.59 0.64 -0.56
N ASP A 112 26.15 1.47 0.32
CA ASP A 112 25.35 2.32 1.22
C ASP A 112 24.46 3.29 0.43
N LEU A 113 24.95 3.84 -0.69
CA LEU A 113 24.14 4.64 -1.62
C LEU A 113 22.97 3.84 -2.23
N VAL A 114 23.19 2.60 -2.64
CA VAL A 114 22.14 1.71 -3.19
C VAL A 114 21.12 1.28 -2.12
N ASN A 115 21.53 1.20 -0.86
CA ASN A 115 20.66 0.88 0.27
C ASN A 115 19.93 2.11 0.85
N SER A 116 20.32 3.33 0.45
CA SER A 116 19.67 4.57 0.89
C SER A 116 18.28 4.75 0.25
N SER A 117 17.33 5.28 1.04
CA SER A 117 15.98 5.61 0.53
C SER A 117 15.97 6.91 -0.27
N VAL A 118 16.82 7.87 0.11
CA VAL A 118 17.11 9.11 -0.62
C VAL A 118 18.58 9.48 -0.37
N TRP A 119 19.21 10.12 -1.34
CA TRP A 119 20.58 10.65 -1.23
C TRP A 119 20.68 12.05 -1.86
N GLY A 120 21.71 12.78 -1.46
CA GLY A 120 22.08 14.08 -2.03
C GLY A 120 23.59 14.20 -2.23
N LEU A 121 24.04 15.35 -2.71
CA LEU A 121 25.47 15.68 -2.85
C LEU A 121 25.79 16.87 -1.93
N LYS A 122 27.00 16.90 -1.32
CA LYS A 122 27.48 18.12 -0.66
C LYS A 122 27.67 19.20 -1.73
N GLY A 123 27.11 20.39 -1.50
CA GLY A 123 26.94 21.42 -2.54
C GLY A 123 25.69 21.26 -3.40
N GLY A 124 24.75 20.39 -3.02
CA GLY A 124 23.46 20.22 -3.70
C GLY A 124 23.52 19.50 -5.05
N LEU A 125 22.35 19.14 -5.58
CA LEU A 125 22.24 18.38 -6.85
C LEU A 125 22.76 19.14 -8.08
N GLU A 126 22.90 20.47 -8.03
CA GLU A 126 23.58 21.24 -9.08
C GLU A 126 25.03 20.75 -9.32
N THR A 127 25.69 20.23 -8.28
CA THR A 127 27.04 19.63 -8.35
C THR A 127 27.13 18.53 -9.42
N LEU A 128 26.06 17.76 -9.64
CA LEU A 128 25.99 16.76 -10.71
C LEU A 128 26.05 17.42 -12.10
N ILE A 129 25.26 18.49 -12.30
CA ILE A 129 25.13 19.19 -13.59
C ILE A 129 26.42 19.96 -13.92
N LEU A 130 27.01 20.65 -12.94
CA LEU A 130 28.29 21.34 -13.08
C LEU A 130 29.44 20.36 -13.36
N SER A 131 29.41 19.16 -12.77
CA SER A 131 30.41 18.12 -13.03
C SER A 131 30.25 17.52 -14.43
N LEU A 132 29.00 17.27 -14.87
CA LEU A 132 28.69 16.80 -16.22
C LEU A 132 29.13 17.82 -17.28
N LYS A 133 28.85 19.11 -17.08
CA LYS A 133 29.33 20.20 -17.94
C LYS A 133 30.86 20.19 -18.05
N LYS A 134 31.58 20.20 -16.92
CA LYS A 134 33.06 20.14 -16.86
C LYS A 134 33.67 18.86 -17.46
N TRP A 135 32.88 17.78 -17.62
CA TRP A 135 33.29 16.55 -18.30
C TRP A 135 33.05 16.63 -19.81
N LEU A 136 31.93 17.22 -20.24
CA LEU A 136 31.58 17.46 -21.64
C LEU A 136 32.53 18.48 -22.30
N GLU A 137 32.88 19.55 -21.61
CA GLU A 137 33.86 20.58 -22.05
C GLU A 137 35.27 20.01 -22.34
N LYS A 138 35.57 18.80 -21.87
CA LYS A 138 36.84 18.09 -22.10
C LYS A 138 36.77 17.07 -23.24
N LYS A 139 35.67 17.00 -23.99
CA LYS A 139 35.50 16.06 -25.11
C LYS A 139 35.76 16.78 -26.44
N PRO A 140 36.71 16.30 -27.28
CA PRO A 140 37.05 16.97 -28.54
C PRO A 140 35.91 16.90 -29.59
N ASN A 141 34.91 16.04 -29.36
CA ASN A 141 33.75 15.83 -30.22
C ASN A 141 32.45 16.43 -29.63
N VAL A 142 32.53 17.34 -28.65
CA VAL A 142 31.36 18.01 -28.05
C VAL A 142 31.55 19.52 -28.10
N THR A 143 30.57 20.22 -28.69
CA THR A 143 30.47 21.67 -28.63
C THR A 143 29.27 22.05 -27.77
N LEU A 144 29.48 22.82 -26.70
CA LEU A 144 28.40 23.36 -25.89
C LEU A 144 28.08 24.79 -26.34
N LYS A 145 26.81 25.04 -26.67
CA LYS A 145 26.26 26.38 -26.91
C LYS A 145 25.40 26.79 -25.72
N ALA A 146 25.58 28.02 -25.24
CA ALA A 146 24.89 28.54 -24.06
C ALA A 146 24.33 29.94 -24.38
N ALA A 147 23.20 30.29 -23.76
CA ALA A 147 22.42 31.49 -24.08
C ALA A 147 22.04 31.61 -25.57
N GLU A 148 21.85 30.47 -26.24
CA GLU A 148 21.53 30.38 -27.67
C GLU A 148 20.20 29.63 -27.79
N GLY A 149 19.12 30.38 -28.04
CA GLY A 149 17.76 29.85 -28.06
C GLY A 149 17.46 29.15 -29.38
N VAL A 150 16.80 28.00 -29.34
CA VAL A 150 16.26 27.34 -30.55
C VAL A 150 14.97 28.03 -30.96
N GLU A 151 14.92 28.51 -32.19
CA GLU A 151 13.78 29.26 -32.75
C GLU A 151 13.01 28.43 -33.76
N SER A 152 13.69 27.64 -34.59
CA SER A 152 13.05 26.73 -35.53
C SER A 152 13.78 25.39 -35.68
N VAL A 153 13.02 24.30 -35.85
CA VAL A 153 13.52 22.94 -36.03
C VAL A 153 12.84 22.32 -37.25
N VAL A 154 13.66 21.95 -38.24
CA VAL A 154 13.25 21.28 -39.48
C VAL A 154 13.85 19.87 -39.48
N PRO A 155 13.20 18.88 -38.84
CA PRO A 155 13.64 17.49 -38.88
C PRO A 155 13.37 16.91 -40.27
N SER A 156 14.36 16.21 -40.81
CA SER A 156 14.33 15.66 -42.17
C SER A 156 13.98 14.18 -42.17
N ARG A 157 13.69 13.63 -43.36
CA ARG A 157 13.39 12.20 -43.55
C ARG A 157 14.58 11.44 -44.12
N ASP A 158 15.05 11.91 -45.26
CA ASP A 158 15.96 11.19 -46.15
C ASP A 158 17.29 11.97 -46.34
N GLY A 159 17.59 12.90 -45.43
CA GLY A 159 18.75 13.79 -45.50
C GLY A 159 18.99 14.54 -44.17
N PRO A 160 19.83 15.58 -44.17
CA PRO A 160 20.15 16.33 -42.95
C PRO A 160 18.96 17.15 -42.44
N SER A 161 18.89 17.28 -41.12
CA SER A 161 18.04 18.27 -40.43
C SER A 161 18.68 19.65 -40.42
N THR A 162 17.85 20.67 -40.21
CA THR A 162 18.27 22.06 -39.97
C THR A 162 17.66 22.60 -38.68
N VAL A 163 18.44 23.37 -37.91
CA VAL A 163 17.99 24.10 -36.70
C VAL A 163 18.38 25.56 -36.80
N THR A 164 17.41 26.45 -36.65
CA THR A 164 17.62 27.91 -36.51
C THR A 164 17.65 28.29 -35.04
N THR A 165 18.61 29.13 -34.69
CA THR A 165 18.80 29.66 -33.33
C THR A 165 18.94 31.18 -33.35
N SER A 166 18.84 31.80 -32.19
CA SER A 166 19.06 33.24 -31.98
C SER A 166 20.45 33.76 -32.39
N HIS A 167 21.41 32.89 -32.74
CA HIS A 167 22.75 33.24 -33.23
C HIS A 167 23.05 32.79 -34.67
N GLY A 168 22.18 32.00 -35.30
CA GLY A 168 22.42 31.48 -36.66
C GLY A 168 21.72 30.16 -36.98
N ILE A 169 22.01 29.63 -38.16
CA ILE A 169 21.42 28.39 -38.71
C ILE A 169 22.46 27.27 -38.68
N TYR A 170 22.08 26.11 -38.16
CA TYR A 170 22.84 24.87 -38.20
C TYR A 170 22.21 23.93 -39.21
N GLU A 171 22.88 23.79 -40.36
CA GLU A 171 22.55 22.83 -41.41
C GLU A 171 23.37 21.55 -41.24
N HIS A 172 23.12 20.54 -42.07
CA HIS A 172 23.88 19.28 -42.10
C HIS A 172 23.86 18.45 -40.80
N ILE A 173 22.75 18.48 -40.05
CA ILE A 173 22.60 17.68 -38.83
C ILE A 173 22.07 16.27 -39.16
N ASP A 174 22.90 15.24 -38.96
CA ASP A 174 22.52 13.84 -39.26
C ASP A 174 21.32 13.34 -38.45
N HIS A 175 21.24 13.69 -37.16
CA HIS A 175 20.15 13.29 -36.26
C HIS A 175 19.96 14.26 -35.10
N LEU A 176 18.71 14.60 -34.80
CA LEU A 176 18.31 15.49 -33.71
C LEU A 176 17.87 14.71 -32.46
N ILE A 177 18.30 15.17 -31.29
CA ILE A 177 17.77 14.72 -30.00
C ILE A 177 17.21 15.95 -29.26
N SER A 178 15.89 16.09 -29.20
CA SER A 178 15.27 17.15 -28.41
C SER A 178 15.15 16.73 -26.94
N ALA A 179 15.73 17.55 -26.07
CA ALA A 179 15.50 17.54 -24.62
C ALA A 179 14.65 18.73 -24.16
N LEU A 180 14.01 19.46 -25.10
CA LEU A 180 13.13 20.59 -24.80
C LEU A 180 11.80 20.10 -24.19
N PRO A 181 11.12 20.92 -23.36
CA PRO A 181 9.75 20.65 -22.96
C PRO A 181 8.83 20.45 -24.19
N PRO A 182 7.86 19.53 -24.17
CA PRO A 182 7.06 19.18 -25.35
C PRO A 182 6.41 20.39 -26.05
N GLN A 183 5.87 21.33 -25.28
CA GLN A 183 5.22 22.54 -25.81
C GLN A 183 6.22 23.52 -26.45
N VAL A 184 7.43 23.65 -25.89
CA VAL A 184 8.51 24.49 -26.46
C VAL A 184 9.02 23.87 -27.76
N LEU A 185 9.22 22.55 -27.80
CA LEU A 185 9.53 21.86 -29.05
C LEU A 185 8.42 22.09 -30.10
N HIS A 186 7.15 22.01 -29.69
CA HIS A 186 6.02 22.26 -30.61
C HIS A 186 6.08 23.65 -31.23
N SER A 187 6.30 24.71 -30.43
CA SER A 187 6.42 26.07 -30.97
C SER A 187 7.63 26.26 -31.90
N CYS A 188 8.71 25.50 -31.71
CA CYS A 188 9.88 25.53 -32.59
C CYS A 188 9.71 24.71 -33.90
N LEU A 189 8.73 23.80 -34.00
CA LEU A 189 8.52 23.05 -35.25
C LEU A 189 7.96 23.94 -36.36
N VAL A 190 8.27 23.64 -37.61
CA VAL A 190 7.60 24.28 -38.77
C VAL A 190 6.11 23.85 -38.86
N PRO A 191 5.18 24.71 -39.36
CA PRO A 191 3.74 24.47 -39.24
C PRO A 191 3.23 23.09 -39.71
N PRO A 192 3.66 22.51 -40.86
CA PRO A 192 3.21 21.17 -41.27
C PRO A 192 3.61 20.04 -40.31
N LEU A 193 4.55 20.29 -39.41
CA LEU A 193 4.95 19.40 -38.32
C LEU A 193 4.32 19.78 -36.99
N GLN A 194 3.98 21.05 -36.77
CA GLN A 194 3.12 21.47 -35.66
C GLN A 194 1.75 20.78 -35.73
N ASP A 195 1.10 20.82 -36.90
CA ASP A 195 -0.20 20.16 -37.10
C ASP A 195 -0.11 18.64 -36.93
N ARG A 196 0.98 18.04 -37.44
CA ARG A 196 1.20 16.59 -37.37
C ARG A 196 1.56 16.09 -35.97
N LEU A 197 2.30 16.88 -35.20
CA LEU A 197 2.80 16.54 -33.86
C LEU A 197 2.07 17.31 -32.74
N ASP A 198 0.83 17.75 -32.99
CA ASP A 198 -0.03 18.51 -32.06
C ASP A 198 -0.16 17.84 -30.67
N VAL A 199 -0.04 16.51 -30.64
CA VAL A 199 0.05 15.65 -29.45
C VAL A 199 1.08 16.12 -28.40
N LEU A 200 2.11 16.89 -28.81
CA LEU A 200 3.09 17.51 -27.92
C LEU A 200 2.49 18.59 -27.00
N LYS A 201 1.35 19.20 -27.35
CA LYS A 201 0.65 20.19 -26.52
C LYS A 201 -0.38 19.59 -25.56
N THR A 202 -0.86 18.37 -25.81
CA THR A 202 -2.05 17.82 -25.12
C THR A 202 -1.85 17.64 -23.62
N ASN A 203 -0.62 17.45 -23.16
CA ASN A 203 -0.29 17.38 -21.74
C ASN A 203 0.24 18.75 -21.26
N PRO A 204 -0.37 19.39 -20.26
CA PRO A 204 0.17 20.60 -19.64
C PRO A 204 1.32 20.26 -18.69
N SER A 205 2.07 21.28 -18.27
CA SER A 205 2.85 21.24 -17.04
C SER A 205 2.15 22.04 -15.94
N VAL A 206 2.54 21.83 -14.68
CA VAL A 206 2.14 22.70 -13.56
C VAL A 206 3.25 23.66 -13.16
N THR A 207 2.87 24.81 -12.61
CA THR A 207 3.78 25.78 -11.98
C THR A 207 3.78 25.59 -10.47
N VAL A 208 4.97 25.57 -9.85
CA VAL A 208 5.14 25.37 -8.40
C VAL A 208 5.87 26.55 -7.78
N GLY A 209 5.34 27.09 -6.69
CA GLY A 209 6.07 28.00 -5.80
C GLY A 209 6.94 27.18 -4.85
N VAL A 210 8.26 27.32 -4.92
CA VAL A 210 9.21 26.66 -4.02
C VAL A 210 9.76 27.72 -3.07
N VAL A 211 9.59 27.52 -1.76
CA VAL A 211 9.99 28.50 -0.73
C VAL A 211 10.93 27.83 0.26
N ASN A 212 12.18 28.25 0.24
CA ASN A 212 13.23 27.79 1.16
C ASN A 212 13.23 28.73 2.37
N LEU A 213 13.06 28.19 3.57
CA LEU A 213 13.04 28.94 4.83
C LEU A 213 14.06 28.34 5.80
N ALA A 214 14.92 29.17 6.38
CA ALA A 214 15.91 28.72 7.36
C ALA A 214 15.83 29.52 8.67
N TYR A 215 15.96 28.79 9.77
CA TYR A 215 15.82 29.27 11.14
C TYR A 215 17.03 28.82 11.97
N ARG A 216 17.46 29.65 12.93
CA ARG A 216 18.41 29.26 13.98
C ARG A 216 17.75 29.40 15.34
N SER A 217 18.02 28.43 16.21
CA SER A 217 17.40 28.36 17.54
C SER A 217 18.28 27.55 18.48
N ASN A 218 18.12 27.73 19.79
CA ASN A 218 18.80 26.91 20.81
C ASN A 218 18.20 25.50 20.97
N ARG A 219 17.28 25.13 20.07
CA ARG A 219 16.60 23.83 19.94
C ARG A 219 15.99 23.70 18.54
N ARG A 220 15.86 22.50 18.01
CA ARG A 220 15.07 22.16 16.83
C ARG A 220 13.68 22.80 16.87
N LEU A 221 13.28 23.48 15.79
CA LEU A 221 11.95 24.09 15.72
C LEU A 221 10.85 23.13 15.25
N ASN A 222 11.23 22.11 14.47
CA ASN A 222 10.30 21.07 14.03
C ASN A 222 9.78 20.25 15.23
N PRO A 223 8.45 20.22 15.50
CA PRO A 223 7.88 19.57 16.69
C PRO A 223 7.81 18.04 16.60
N ILE A 224 7.92 17.46 15.41
CA ILE A 224 7.86 16.00 15.20
C ILE A 224 9.28 15.42 15.04
N PRO A 225 9.51 14.11 15.29
CA PRO A 225 10.82 13.47 15.13
C PRO A 225 11.42 13.65 13.73
N PRO A 226 12.75 13.48 13.55
CA PRO A 226 13.40 13.58 12.25
C PRO A 226 12.73 12.70 11.19
N ALA A 227 12.40 13.32 10.06
CA ALA A 227 11.64 12.73 8.97
C ALA A 227 11.98 13.43 7.65
N PHE A 228 11.54 12.87 6.52
CA PHE A 228 11.66 13.51 5.21
C PHE A 228 10.90 14.84 5.14
N GLY A 229 9.74 14.91 5.79
CA GLY A 229 8.77 16.00 5.62
C GLY A 229 7.34 15.50 5.77
N TYR A 230 6.38 16.27 5.27
CA TYR A 230 4.97 15.88 5.15
C TYR A 230 4.35 16.38 3.84
N LEU A 231 3.23 15.77 3.46
CA LEU A 231 2.44 16.09 2.27
C LEU A 231 1.02 16.40 2.71
N ILE A 232 0.35 17.35 2.05
CA ILE A 232 -1.03 17.70 2.35
C ILE A 232 -1.96 16.96 1.38
N PRO A 233 -2.80 16.02 1.84
CA PRO A 233 -3.72 15.30 0.96
C PRO A 233 -4.90 16.17 0.50
N ALA A 234 -5.52 15.80 -0.61
CA ALA A 234 -6.67 16.50 -1.20
C ALA A 234 -7.96 16.42 -0.35
N SER A 235 -8.01 15.59 0.69
CA SER A 235 -9.02 15.63 1.74
C SER A 235 -8.96 16.91 2.59
N ILE A 236 -7.78 17.54 2.68
CA ILE A 236 -7.60 18.84 3.34
C ILE A 236 -8.07 19.94 2.38
N GLY A 237 -9.34 20.33 2.53
CA GLY A 237 -10.01 21.33 1.71
C GLY A 237 -9.42 22.75 1.78
N PRO A 238 -9.93 23.68 0.94
CA PRO A 238 -9.46 25.06 0.89
C PRO A 238 -9.43 25.77 2.24
N ASP A 239 -10.37 25.46 3.12
CA ASP A 239 -10.57 26.14 4.41
C ASP A 239 -9.49 25.77 5.44
N LEU A 240 -8.81 24.64 5.25
CA LEU A 240 -7.70 24.15 6.07
C LEU A 240 -6.34 24.22 5.34
N ASN A 241 -6.34 24.40 4.02
CA ASN A 241 -5.15 24.66 3.20
C ASN A 241 -5.38 25.86 2.26
N PRO A 242 -5.55 27.09 2.82
CA PRO A 242 -5.87 28.28 2.03
C PRO A 242 -4.74 28.71 1.09
N HIS A 243 -3.50 28.32 1.41
CA HIS A 243 -2.30 28.67 0.66
C HIS A 243 -1.90 27.65 -0.40
N ARG A 244 -2.68 26.57 -0.57
CA ARG A 244 -2.43 25.52 -1.57
C ARG A 244 -1.05 24.87 -1.44
N VAL A 245 -0.60 24.67 -0.20
CA VAL A 245 0.63 23.94 0.11
C VAL A 245 0.44 22.48 -0.29
N LEU A 246 1.39 21.95 -1.05
CA LEU A 246 1.45 20.56 -1.50
C LEU A 246 2.14 19.68 -0.44
N GLY A 247 3.15 20.24 0.23
CA GLY A 247 3.92 19.62 1.30
C GLY A 247 5.10 20.48 1.73
N VAL A 248 5.84 19.97 2.71
CA VAL A 248 7.05 20.59 3.26
C VAL A 248 8.12 19.51 3.41
N VAL A 249 9.31 19.75 2.87
CA VAL A 249 10.51 18.93 3.08
C VAL A 249 11.30 19.47 4.27
N PHE A 250 11.86 18.58 5.08
CA PHE A 250 12.70 18.92 6.23
C PHE A 250 14.18 18.75 5.87
N ASP A 251 14.72 19.69 5.11
CA ASP A 251 16.06 19.57 4.51
C ASP A 251 17.17 19.28 5.53
N SER A 252 17.10 19.93 6.71
CA SER A 252 18.06 19.72 7.81
C SER A 252 17.89 18.39 8.56
N ASP A 253 16.68 17.80 8.53
CA ASP A 253 16.46 16.44 9.07
C ASP A 253 16.89 15.36 8.07
N MET A 254 16.80 15.63 6.77
CA MET A 254 17.22 14.73 5.70
C MET A 254 18.73 14.65 5.52
N MET A 255 19.41 15.79 5.57
CA MET A 255 20.84 15.92 5.24
C MET A 255 21.61 16.61 6.40
N PRO A 256 21.60 16.05 7.62
CA PRO A 256 22.31 16.61 8.77
C PRO A 256 23.82 16.74 8.48
N GLY A 257 24.49 17.74 9.07
CA GLY A 257 25.92 18.00 8.84
C GLY A 257 26.29 18.64 7.49
N VAL A 258 25.39 18.72 6.50
CA VAL A 258 25.74 19.25 5.16
C VAL A 258 25.89 20.78 5.15
N GLU A 259 25.16 21.49 6.02
CA GLU A 259 25.05 22.96 6.03
C GLU A 259 25.57 23.60 7.34
N GLU A 260 26.24 22.83 8.21
CA GLU A 260 26.65 23.26 9.57
C GLU A 260 27.92 24.14 9.58
N GLU A 261 28.67 24.23 8.49
CA GLU A 261 29.99 24.90 8.46
C GLU A 261 29.92 26.44 8.48
N GLU A 262 28.77 27.06 8.14
CA GLU A 262 28.66 28.53 8.07
C GLU A 262 28.18 29.17 9.39
N ALA A 263 29.15 29.56 10.21
CA ALA A 263 29.17 30.75 11.06
C ALA A 263 27.85 31.21 11.73
N GLY A 264 27.30 30.41 12.64
CA GLY A 264 26.25 30.86 13.55
C GLY A 264 26.03 29.91 14.73
N GLY A 265 25.84 30.44 15.93
CA GLY A 265 25.45 29.65 17.09
C GLY A 265 23.98 29.20 17.01
N GLY A 266 23.70 28.01 17.54
CA GLY A 266 22.36 27.42 17.53
C GLY A 266 22.14 26.40 16.41
N GLU A 267 21.15 25.53 16.62
CA GLU A 267 20.72 24.48 15.72
C GLU A 267 20.03 25.07 14.48
N LEU A 268 20.41 24.59 13.29
CA LEU A 268 19.81 24.99 12.02
C LEU A 268 18.56 24.14 11.76
N THR A 269 17.42 24.80 11.53
CA THR A 269 16.23 24.15 10.95
C THR A 269 15.98 24.76 9.58
N LYS A 270 16.05 23.93 8.53
CA LYS A 270 15.77 24.33 7.14
C LYS A 270 14.58 23.55 6.61
N LEU A 271 13.66 24.27 5.96
CA LEU A 271 12.37 23.77 5.49
C LEU A 271 12.12 24.27 4.07
N THR A 272 11.74 23.37 3.17
CA THR A 272 11.32 23.72 1.79
C THR A 272 9.83 23.49 1.64
N VAL A 273 9.07 24.58 1.59
CA VAL A 273 7.60 24.57 1.39
C VAL A 273 7.30 24.61 -0.11
N MET A 274 6.43 23.71 -0.57
CA MET A 274 6.00 23.65 -1.98
C MET A 274 4.53 24.05 -2.08
N LEU A 275 4.20 25.01 -2.94
CA LEU A 275 2.86 25.59 -3.10
C LEU A 275 2.37 25.53 -4.56
N GLY A 276 1.06 25.41 -4.74
CA GLY A 276 0.42 25.55 -6.05
C GLY A 276 0.28 24.24 -6.82
N GLY A 277 1.12 24.03 -7.83
CA GLY A 277 0.95 22.89 -8.75
C GLY A 277 -0.36 23.00 -9.53
N HIS A 278 -1.13 21.92 -9.59
CA HIS A 278 -2.45 21.89 -10.26
C HIS A 278 -3.46 22.91 -9.73
N TYR A 279 -3.29 23.39 -8.48
CA TYR A 279 -4.12 24.45 -7.94
C TYR A 279 -3.93 25.79 -8.69
N TYR A 280 -2.71 26.07 -9.19
CA TYR A 280 -2.45 27.26 -10.01
C TYR A 280 -2.91 27.09 -11.47
N SER A 281 -2.91 25.87 -12.01
CA SER A 281 -3.37 25.60 -13.39
C SER A 281 -4.84 25.97 -13.64
N LYS A 282 -5.65 26.11 -12.58
CA LYS A 282 -7.07 26.53 -12.67
C LYS A 282 -7.24 28.05 -12.71
N GLN A 283 -6.24 28.82 -12.27
CA GLN A 283 -6.22 30.29 -12.23
C GLN A 283 -4.78 30.82 -12.42
N PRO A 284 -4.22 30.81 -13.65
CA PRO A 284 -2.83 31.21 -13.89
C PRO A 284 -2.51 32.65 -13.46
N ASP A 285 -3.47 33.55 -13.58
CA ASP A 285 -3.33 34.96 -13.19
C ASP A 285 -3.32 35.19 -11.66
N SER A 286 -3.62 34.15 -10.86
CA SER A 286 -3.59 34.21 -9.39
C SER A 286 -2.33 33.59 -8.77
N ILE A 287 -1.29 33.31 -9.56
CA ILE A 287 0.02 32.85 -9.05
C ILE A 287 0.64 33.98 -8.20
N PRO A 288 0.93 33.78 -6.90
CA PRO A 288 1.45 34.85 -6.04
C PRO A 288 2.87 35.30 -6.42
N THR A 289 3.23 36.53 -6.06
CA THR A 289 4.62 37.02 -6.15
C THR A 289 5.53 36.28 -5.15
N ALA A 290 6.85 36.34 -5.37
CA ALA A 290 7.83 35.69 -4.51
C ALA A 290 7.67 36.08 -3.02
N ASP A 291 7.49 37.37 -2.72
CA ASP A 291 7.31 37.86 -1.34
C ASP A 291 6.02 37.31 -0.72
N ARG A 292 4.93 37.25 -1.50
CA ARG A 292 3.65 36.68 -1.07
C ARG A 292 3.71 35.16 -0.88
N LEU A 293 4.58 34.46 -1.61
CA LEU A 293 4.86 33.04 -1.36
C LEU A 293 5.63 32.84 -0.05
N VAL A 294 6.57 33.73 0.31
CA VAL A 294 7.24 33.71 1.63
C VAL A 294 6.22 33.91 2.74
N GLU A 295 5.38 34.94 2.67
CA GLU A 295 4.32 35.20 3.65
C GLU A 295 3.38 33.99 3.81
N GLN A 296 2.94 33.39 2.70
CA GLN A 296 2.06 32.21 2.70
C GLN A 296 2.75 30.95 3.26
N ALA A 297 4.05 30.76 3.00
CA ALA A 297 4.81 29.65 3.54
C ALA A 297 5.03 29.79 5.06
N CYS A 298 5.38 30.99 5.54
CA CYS A 298 5.50 31.27 6.97
C CYS A 298 4.16 31.10 7.71
N ALA A 299 3.05 31.57 7.13
CA ALA A 299 1.71 31.35 7.68
C ALA A 299 1.36 29.85 7.73
N ALA A 300 1.63 29.10 6.66
CA ALA A 300 1.40 27.66 6.64
C ALA A 300 2.22 26.90 7.69
N LEU A 301 3.52 27.21 7.85
CA LEU A 301 4.36 26.57 8.87
C LEU A 301 3.95 26.93 10.31
N LYS A 302 3.44 28.14 10.51
CA LYS A 302 2.87 28.56 11.80
C LYS A 302 1.63 27.75 12.15
N ASP A 303 0.71 27.58 11.21
CA ASP A 303 -0.56 26.88 11.46
C ASP A 303 -0.38 25.35 11.50
N GLN A 304 0.59 24.81 10.76
CA GLN A 304 0.80 23.35 10.60
C GLN A 304 1.85 22.76 11.57
N LEU A 305 2.90 23.53 11.92
CA LEU A 305 3.97 23.09 12.82
C LEU A 305 4.11 23.95 14.09
N GLY A 306 3.34 25.03 14.25
CA GLY A 306 3.47 25.93 15.40
C GLY A 306 4.73 26.81 15.37
N ILE A 307 5.40 26.92 14.22
CA ILE A 307 6.62 27.74 14.07
C ILE A 307 6.22 29.22 14.02
N VAL A 308 6.49 29.94 15.10
CA VAL A 308 6.16 31.36 15.30
C VAL A 308 7.38 32.29 15.25
N GLN A 309 8.56 31.72 15.02
CA GLN A 309 9.80 32.44 14.80
C GLN A 309 9.83 32.99 13.37
N GLU A 310 10.39 34.18 13.17
CA GLU A 310 10.74 34.65 11.84
C GLU A 310 11.99 33.89 11.31
N PRO A 311 12.04 33.54 10.02
CA PRO A 311 13.22 32.95 9.41
C PRO A 311 14.36 33.99 9.30
N PHE A 312 15.61 33.57 9.50
CA PHE A 312 16.77 34.46 9.25
C PHE A 312 17.11 34.53 7.75
N PHE A 313 16.64 33.56 6.97
CA PHE A 313 16.77 33.50 5.52
C PHE A 313 15.49 32.94 4.91
N ALA A 314 14.96 33.62 3.90
CA ALA A 314 13.80 33.20 3.14
C ALA A 314 14.02 33.46 1.65
N GLN A 315 13.75 32.46 0.81
CA GLN A 315 13.87 32.58 -0.64
C GLN A 315 12.77 31.79 -1.37
N ALA A 316 11.87 32.52 -2.02
CA ALA A 316 10.85 31.96 -2.91
C ALA A 316 11.27 32.01 -4.38
N GLN A 317 10.99 30.95 -5.13
CA GLN A 317 11.16 30.88 -6.58
C GLN A 317 9.91 30.24 -7.23
N ILE A 318 9.42 30.88 -8.29
CA ILE A 318 8.28 30.39 -9.08
C ILE A 318 8.82 29.53 -10.22
N GLN A 319 8.71 28.21 -10.08
CA GLN A 319 9.11 27.24 -11.11
C GLN A 319 7.96 27.12 -12.12
N LYS A 320 8.01 27.93 -13.19
CA LYS A 320 6.98 27.91 -14.24
C LYS A 320 7.05 26.63 -15.06
N ASP A 321 5.88 26.04 -15.30
CA ASP A 321 5.66 24.91 -16.22
C ASP A 321 6.63 23.73 -16.03
N CYS A 322 7.01 23.49 -14.77
CA CYS A 322 8.17 22.69 -14.40
C CYS A 322 7.91 21.18 -14.33
N ILE A 323 6.69 20.73 -14.03
CA ILE A 323 6.35 19.31 -13.89
C ILE A 323 5.24 18.90 -14.89
N PRO A 324 5.58 18.14 -15.95
CA PRO A 324 4.61 17.64 -16.93
C PRO A 324 3.54 16.72 -16.30
N GLN A 325 2.28 16.95 -16.68
CA GLN A 325 1.14 16.20 -16.18
C GLN A 325 0.76 15.08 -17.15
N TYR A 326 0.95 13.83 -16.72
CA TYR A 326 0.59 12.65 -17.52
C TYR A 326 -0.90 12.34 -17.44
N LEU A 327 -1.73 13.18 -18.07
CA LEU A 327 -3.19 13.01 -18.15
C LEU A 327 -3.59 11.65 -18.77
N VAL A 328 -4.78 11.15 -18.44
CA VAL A 328 -5.35 9.91 -19.03
C VAL A 328 -5.19 9.86 -20.56
N GLY A 329 -4.80 8.70 -21.07
CA GLY A 329 -4.46 8.45 -22.48
C GLY A 329 -3.03 8.82 -22.87
N HIS A 330 -2.16 9.26 -21.94
CA HIS A 330 -0.77 9.62 -22.25
C HIS A 330 0.00 8.46 -22.90
N HIS A 331 -0.18 7.22 -22.42
CA HIS A 331 0.38 6.02 -23.05
C HIS A 331 0.03 5.93 -24.55
N ARG A 332 -1.25 6.10 -24.90
CA ARG A 332 -1.73 6.08 -26.30
C ARG A 332 -1.14 7.24 -27.10
N ARG A 333 -1.02 8.44 -26.51
CA ARG A 333 -0.39 9.62 -27.12
C ARG A 333 1.09 9.40 -27.42
N MET A 334 1.85 8.77 -26.53
CA MET A 334 3.26 8.41 -26.79
C MET A 334 3.40 7.32 -27.86
N CYS A 335 2.50 6.34 -27.91
CA CYS A 335 2.45 5.34 -28.98
C CYS A 335 2.08 5.91 -30.36
N GLU A 336 1.28 6.98 -30.41
CA GLU A 336 1.04 7.78 -31.63
C GLU A 336 2.30 8.58 -32.02
N LEU A 337 2.85 9.35 -31.09
CA LEU A 337 4.06 10.16 -31.28
C LEU A 337 5.25 9.31 -31.77
N HIS A 338 5.45 8.10 -31.22
CA HIS A 338 6.42 7.13 -31.73
C HIS A 338 6.20 6.79 -33.22
N ARG A 339 4.96 6.53 -33.64
CA ARG A 339 4.64 6.24 -35.05
C ARG A 339 4.82 7.46 -35.96
N GLN A 340 4.51 8.65 -35.47
CA GLN A 340 4.63 9.89 -36.23
C GLN A 340 6.09 10.33 -36.43
N LEU A 341 6.94 10.11 -35.43
CA LEU A 341 8.37 10.44 -35.46
C LEU A 341 9.22 9.48 -36.31
N LYS A 342 8.83 8.21 -36.43
CA LYS A 342 9.58 7.17 -37.18
C LYS A 342 10.16 7.58 -38.54
N PRO A 343 9.48 8.36 -39.40
CA PRO A 343 10.02 8.77 -40.69
C PRO A 343 11.06 9.88 -40.62
N PHE A 344 11.42 10.39 -39.43
CA PHE A 344 12.35 11.51 -39.26
C PHE A 344 13.57 11.13 -38.43
N ASN A 345 14.69 11.82 -38.68
CA ASN A 345 15.89 11.78 -37.84
C ASN A 345 15.75 12.62 -36.56
N LEU A 346 14.68 12.37 -35.77
CA LEU A 346 14.36 13.06 -34.53
C LEU A 346 13.99 12.09 -33.38
N SER A 347 14.75 12.14 -32.29
CA SER A 347 14.41 11.52 -31.00
C SER A 347 13.98 12.57 -29.98
N LEU A 348 13.09 12.20 -29.05
CA LEU A 348 12.69 13.03 -27.91
C LEU A 348 13.08 12.37 -26.59
N VAL A 349 13.61 13.14 -25.65
CA VAL A 349 14.01 12.70 -24.30
C VAL A 349 13.59 13.73 -23.25
N GLY A 350 13.53 13.34 -21.98
CA GLY A 350 13.20 14.25 -20.86
C GLY A 350 11.83 13.97 -20.23
N SER A 351 11.50 14.79 -19.22
CA SER A 351 10.37 14.56 -18.30
C SER A 351 8.99 14.67 -18.94
N GLY A 352 8.88 15.12 -20.19
CA GLY A 352 7.62 15.18 -20.93
C GLY A 352 7.06 13.83 -21.38
N TYR A 353 7.84 12.75 -21.35
CA TYR A 353 7.58 11.59 -22.22
C TYR A 353 7.54 10.19 -21.57
N SER A 354 8.30 9.92 -20.50
CA SER A 354 8.52 8.53 -20.04
C SER A 354 8.89 8.37 -18.56
N GLY A 355 8.61 9.40 -17.75
CA GLY A 355 8.92 9.48 -16.32
C GLY A 355 9.40 10.89 -15.97
N VAL A 356 8.89 11.43 -14.86
CA VAL A 356 9.20 12.81 -14.41
C VAL A 356 10.44 12.88 -13.52
N GLY A 357 10.89 11.76 -12.97
CA GLY A 357 12.02 11.71 -12.04
C GLY A 357 13.37 11.83 -12.75
N LEU A 358 14.38 12.36 -12.04
CA LEU A 358 15.76 12.47 -12.54
C LEU A 358 16.30 11.13 -13.04
N ASN A 359 16.00 10.04 -12.33
CA ASN A 359 16.40 8.68 -12.70
C ASN A 359 15.79 8.25 -14.05
N ASP A 360 14.51 8.56 -14.29
CA ASP A 360 13.81 8.23 -15.54
C ASP A 360 14.36 9.04 -16.72
N VAL A 361 14.66 10.31 -16.50
CA VAL A 361 15.24 11.21 -17.50
C VAL A 361 16.65 10.77 -17.89
N VAL A 362 17.51 10.47 -16.90
CA VAL A 362 18.87 9.96 -17.15
C VAL A 362 18.82 8.59 -17.84
N LYS A 363 17.93 7.69 -17.40
CA LYS A 363 17.78 6.36 -18.01
C LYS A 363 17.28 6.45 -19.44
N SER A 364 16.20 7.20 -19.70
CA SER A 364 15.62 7.33 -21.05
C SER A 364 16.58 8.01 -22.03
N ALA A 365 17.36 9.00 -21.58
CA ALA A 365 18.42 9.60 -22.40
C ALA A 365 19.55 8.59 -22.74
N LYS A 366 20.03 7.83 -21.76
CA LYS A 366 21.04 6.76 -21.93
C LYS A 366 20.53 5.67 -22.88
N ASP A 367 19.30 5.19 -22.66
CA ASP A 367 18.65 4.17 -23.49
C ASP A 367 18.46 4.68 -24.92
N ASN A 368 18.05 5.94 -25.12
CA ASN A 368 17.91 6.52 -26.45
C ASN A 368 19.25 6.60 -27.20
N ALA A 369 20.31 7.09 -26.54
CA ALA A 369 21.64 7.17 -27.14
C ALA A 369 22.19 5.78 -27.51
N ALA A 370 22.03 4.78 -26.63
CA ALA A 370 22.41 3.40 -26.92
C ALA A 370 21.62 2.80 -28.09
N ASN A 371 20.31 3.10 -28.20
CA ASN A 371 19.50 2.64 -29.33
C ASN A 371 19.88 3.30 -30.66
N LEU A 372 20.28 4.58 -30.66
CA LEU A 372 20.80 5.25 -31.85
C LEU A 372 22.13 4.64 -32.31
N ILE A 373 23.08 4.44 -31.38
CA ILE A 373 24.39 3.84 -31.68
C ILE A 373 24.25 2.40 -32.21
N ASN A 374 23.37 1.59 -31.61
CA ASN A 374 23.28 0.17 -31.95
C ASN A 374 22.37 -0.13 -33.16
N ASN A 375 21.33 0.68 -33.42
CA ASN A 375 20.32 0.40 -34.45
C ASN A 375 20.27 1.44 -35.59
N GLY A 376 21.02 2.53 -35.49
CA GLY A 376 20.97 3.66 -36.43
C GLY A 376 19.70 4.53 -36.32
N CYS A 377 18.67 4.13 -35.57
CA CYS A 377 17.44 4.90 -35.41
C CYS A 377 16.78 4.74 -34.03
N SER A 378 16.15 5.81 -33.55
CA SER A 378 15.33 5.84 -32.34
C SER A 378 14.44 7.09 -32.32
N THR A 379 13.26 7.01 -31.69
CA THR A 379 12.41 8.18 -31.42
C THR A 379 12.45 8.61 -29.94
N GLY A 380 13.17 7.88 -29.08
CA GLY A 380 13.18 8.04 -27.62
C GLY A 380 11.89 7.58 -26.91
N VAL A 381 10.73 8.05 -27.37
CA VAL A 381 9.37 7.80 -26.80
C VAL A 381 8.83 6.37 -26.97
N LYS A 382 9.68 5.36 -27.19
CA LYS A 382 9.26 3.98 -27.50
C LYS A 382 8.92 3.21 -26.22
N ILE A 383 7.64 3.21 -25.85
CA ILE A 383 7.14 2.32 -24.80
C ILE A 383 7.35 0.85 -25.23
N LYS A 384 7.81 -0.01 -24.30
CA LYS A 384 7.86 -1.47 -24.52
C LYS A 384 6.46 -1.97 -24.86
N LYS A 385 6.31 -2.87 -25.83
CA LYS A 385 5.04 -3.59 -26.02
C LYS A 385 4.74 -4.39 -24.75
N ASP A 386 3.51 -4.28 -24.23
CA ASP A 386 2.98 -5.18 -23.20
C ASP A 386 3.18 -6.64 -23.67
N ASP A 387 4.05 -7.40 -23.01
CA ASP A 387 4.49 -8.74 -23.46
C ASP A 387 3.43 -9.84 -23.24
N GLY A 388 2.36 -9.53 -22.49
CA GLY A 388 1.24 -10.42 -22.24
C GLY A 388 0.16 -10.49 -23.33
N SER A 389 0.11 -9.58 -24.33
CA SER A 389 -1.05 -9.47 -25.23
C SER A 389 -0.80 -9.93 -26.69
N ARG A 390 -0.87 -11.24 -26.92
CA ARG A 390 -0.87 -11.87 -28.27
C ARG A 390 -2.20 -11.72 -29.05
N THR A 391 -2.98 -10.64 -28.90
CA THR A 391 -4.26 -10.44 -29.64
C THR A 391 -4.66 -8.96 -29.81
N TYR A 392 -3.88 -8.14 -30.53
CA TYR A 392 -4.29 -6.75 -30.91
C TYR A 392 -3.83 -6.34 -32.34
N ALA A 393 -3.83 -7.28 -33.29
CA ALA A 393 -3.51 -7.02 -34.70
C ALA A 393 -4.76 -6.86 -35.60
N ASN A 394 -5.85 -7.56 -35.28
CA ASN A 394 -7.04 -7.65 -36.12
C ASN A 394 -8.26 -7.04 -35.41
N GLN A 395 -8.46 -5.73 -35.54
CA GLN A 395 -9.73 -5.05 -35.20
C GLN A 395 -10.10 -4.01 -36.27
N PHE A 396 -10.13 -4.47 -37.53
CA PHE A 396 -11.08 -4.00 -38.53
C PHE A 396 -11.93 -5.21 -38.94
N PRO A 397 -13.26 -5.08 -39.10
CA PRO A 397 -14.13 -6.23 -39.35
C PRO A 397 -14.06 -6.70 -40.81
N PRO A 398 -13.83 -8.00 -41.07
CA PRO A 398 -14.46 -8.70 -42.18
C PRO A 398 -15.96 -8.89 -41.91
N GLU A 399 -16.70 -9.31 -42.92
CA GLU A 399 -18.18 -9.39 -42.91
C GLU A 399 -18.73 -10.59 -42.12
N GLU A 400 -20.06 -10.64 -41.96
CA GLU A 400 -20.79 -11.65 -41.19
C GLU A 400 -20.75 -13.04 -41.82
N GLU A 401 -20.63 -14.09 -41.00
CA GLU A 401 -21.17 -15.42 -41.33
C GLU A 401 -21.62 -16.16 -40.07
N THR A 402 -22.80 -16.77 -40.09
CA THR A 402 -23.54 -17.22 -38.90
C THR A 402 -23.27 -18.71 -38.57
N PRO A 403 -22.85 -19.07 -37.34
CA PRO A 403 -22.66 -20.47 -36.96
C PRO A 403 -23.99 -21.22 -36.75
N LEU A 404 -24.05 -22.47 -37.26
CA LEU A 404 -25.14 -23.41 -37.00
C LEU A 404 -24.88 -24.30 -35.77
N LEU A 405 -25.97 -24.82 -35.19
CA LEU A 405 -25.97 -25.73 -34.05
C LEU A 405 -25.50 -27.16 -34.42
N THR A 406 -24.86 -27.86 -33.48
CA THR A 406 -25.01 -29.32 -33.29
C THR A 406 -24.51 -29.76 -31.90
N ASP A 407 -24.97 -30.92 -31.43
CA ASP A 407 -24.98 -31.36 -30.02
C ASP A 407 -23.99 -32.53 -29.72
N PRO A 408 -23.82 -32.99 -28.45
CA PRO A 408 -22.62 -33.71 -27.99
C PRO A 408 -22.71 -35.25 -27.92
N ALA A 409 -21.56 -35.88 -27.61
CA ALA A 409 -21.41 -37.27 -27.17
C ALA A 409 -20.45 -37.32 -25.95
N GLU A 410 -20.91 -37.74 -24.77
CA GLU A 410 -20.77 -39.09 -24.18
C GLU A 410 -19.35 -39.49 -23.70
N GLN A 411 -19.24 -39.88 -22.42
CA GLN A 411 -18.31 -40.88 -21.86
C GLN A 411 -18.85 -41.43 -20.51
N PRO A 412 -18.43 -42.63 -20.04
CA PRO A 412 -19.31 -43.51 -19.26
C PRO A 412 -19.06 -43.60 -17.73
N SER A 413 -19.90 -44.39 -17.05
CA SER A 413 -19.96 -44.56 -15.59
C SER A 413 -19.28 -45.84 -15.05
N GLY A 414 -19.00 -45.85 -13.73
CA GLY A 414 -18.45 -46.98 -12.97
C GLY A 414 -18.89 -46.96 -11.49
N PRO A 415 -18.91 -48.10 -10.77
CA PRO A 415 -19.90 -48.31 -9.69
C PRO A 415 -19.39 -48.16 -8.24
N ALA A 416 -20.35 -48.13 -7.31
CA ALA A 416 -20.15 -48.00 -5.87
C ALA A 416 -20.04 -49.35 -5.11
N LEU A 417 -19.57 -49.31 -3.85
CA LEU A 417 -19.59 -50.43 -2.90
C LEU A 417 -19.83 -49.95 -1.44
N SER A 418 -20.11 -50.88 -0.53
CA SER A 418 -20.94 -50.66 0.67
C SER A 418 -20.21 -50.56 2.02
N ALA A 419 -20.96 -50.14 3.05
CA ALA A 419 -20.47 -49.86 4.40
C ALA A 419 -20.37 -51.11 5.32
N ARG A 420 -19.66 -50.95 6.45
CA ARG A 420 -19.68 -51.86 7.60
C ARG A 420 -19.53 -51.06 8.90
N GLN A 421 -20.10 -51.57 10.00
CA GLN A 421 -20.00 -51.01 11.35
C GLN A 421 -19.48 -52.10 12.31
N ASP A 422 -18.75 -51.69 13.35
CA ASP A 422 -18.41 -52.51 14.52
C ASP A 422 -18.45 -51.65 15.81
N PRO A 423 -18.75 -52.22 17.00
CA PRO A 423 -19.14 -51.46 18.20
C PRO A 423 -18.00 -51.13 19.17
N ALA A 424 -18.27 -50.23 20.13
CA ALA A 424 -17.31 -49.74 21.13
C ALA A 424 -17.57 -50.32 22.56
N PRO A 425 -16.52 -50.47 23.41
CA PRO A 425 -16.64 -50.95 24.79
C PRO A 425 -16.86 -49.83 25.84
N ASN A 426 -17.56 -50.16 26.92
CA ASN A 426 -17.75 -49.29 28.10
C ASN A 426 -16.58 -49.38 29.09
N LEU A 427 -16.32 -48.30 29.84
CA LEU A 427 -15.52 -48.29 31.08
C LEU A 427 -15.95 -47.13 32.00
N THR A 428 -15.73 -47.28 33.30
CA THR A 428 -16.45 -46.58 34.38
C THR A 428 -15.71 -45.40 35.01
N SER A 429 -16.46 -44.59 35.78
CA SER A 429 -15.96 -43.50 36.62
C SER A 429 -15.50 -44.00 37.99
N ASP A 430 -14.27 -43.66 38.42
CA ASP A 430 -14.08 -42.63 39.47
C ASP A 430 -12.59 -42.28 39.68
N ALA A 431 -12.21 -41.02 39.53
CA ALA A 431 -10.92 -40.46 39.93
C ALA A 431 -10.92 -38.93 39.86
N ARG A 432 -10.38 -38.25 40.87
CA ARG A 432 -10.06 -36.81 40.79
C ARG A 432 -8.66 -36.64 40.16
N PRO A 433 -8.50 -35.95 39.01
CA PRO A 433 -7.18 -35.76 38.41
C PRO A 433 -6.25 -34.93 39.31
N ARG A 434 -4.96 -35.30 39.35
CA ARG A 434 -3.90 -34.45 39.88
C ARG A 434 -3.21 -33.72 38.72
N TYR A 435 -2.91 -32.43 38.90
CA TYR A 435 -2.04 -31.66 38.00
C TYR A 435 -0.72 -32.42 37.78
N SER A 436 -0.43 -32.77 36.54
CA SER A 436 0.73 -33.59 36.19
C SER A 436 1.10 -33.42 34.71
N LEU A 437 2.39 -33.55 34.39
CA LEU A 437 2.89 -33.41 33.01
C LEU A 437 2.29 -34.46 32.05
N ALA A 438 1.95 -35.65 32.56
CA ALA A 438 1.25 -36.67 31.78
C ALA A 438 -0.14 -36.21 31.31
N CYS A 439 -0.84 -35.39 32.11
CA CYS A 439 -2.16 -34.84 31.78
C CYS A 439 -2.08 -33.86 30.59
N LEU A 440 -1.05 -33.00 30.57
CA LEU A 440 -0.72 -32.10 29.45
C LEU A 440 -0.35 -32.87 28.17
N LEU A 441 0.56 -33.84 28.29
CA LEU A 441 1.03 -34.64 27.15
C LEU A 441 -0.08 -35.48 26.50
N GLU A 442 -1.02 -35.99 27.30
CA GLU A 442 -2.15 -36.77 26.78
C GLU A 442 -3.19 -35.90 26.07
N ALA A 443 -3.40 -34.66 26.52
CA ALA A 443 -4.28 -33.71 25.85
C ALA A 443 -3.75 -33.29 24.45
N HIS A 444 -2.43 -33.05 24.30
CA HIS A 444 -1.83 -32.77 22.99
C HIS A 444 -1.78 -33.98 22.03
N ARG A 445 -1.97 -35.22 22.53
CA ARG A 445 -2.01 -36.43 21.67
C ARG A 445 -3.32 -36.60 20.91
N LEU A 446 -4.38 -35.89 21.31
CA LEU A 446 -5.73 -35.99 20.75
C LEU A 446 -5.76 -35.74 19.23
N PRO A 447 -6.62 -36.43 18.46
CA PRO A 447 -6.66 -36.29 17.00
C PRO A 447 -6.95 -34.87 16.50
N THR A 448 -7.66 -34.05 17.29
CA THR A 448 -8.03 -32.67 16.95
C THR A 448 -6.83 -31.74 16.86
N HIS A 449 -5.78 -31.98 17.66
CA HIS A 449 -4.52 -31.25 17.59
C HIS A 449 -3.69 -31.60 16.34
N ARG A 450 -4.10 -32.61 15.56
CA ARG A 450 -3.39 -33.07 14.35
C ARG A 450 -3.91 -32.45 13.05
N ALA A 451 -4.97 -31.63 13.10
CA ALA A 451 -5.47 -30.93 11.92
C ALA A 451 -4.47 -29.88 11.42
N GLY A 452 -4.18 -29.85 10.11
CA GLY A 452 -3.10 -29.02 9.55
C GLY A 452 -3.20 -27.51 9.85
N MET A 453 -4.42 -26.97 10.00
CA MET A 453 -4.63 -25.57 10.38
C MET A 453 -4.17 -25.25 11.82
N VAL A 454 -4.26 -26.22 12.75
CA VAL A 454 -3.75 -26.05 14.12
C VAL A 454 -2.23 -25.96 14.10
N TRP A 455 -1.55 -26.82 13.34
CA TRP A 455 -0.09 -26.76 13.17
C TRP A 455 0.41 -25.46 12.51
N VAL A 456 -0.33 -24.92 11.53
CA VAL A 456 0.00 -23.63 10.91
C VAL A 456 -0.13 -22.47 11.91
N ALA A 457 -1.18 -22.46 12.73
CA ALA A 457 -1.37 -21.43 13.74
C ALA A 457 -0.38 -21.57 14.93
N GLU A 458 -0.05 -22.81 15.33
CA GLU A 458 1.01 -23.11 16.32
C GLU A 458 2.38 -22.63 15.86
N LEU A 459 2.76 -22.96 14.62
CA LEU A 459 4.02 -22.47 14.04
C LEU A 459 4.03 -20.94 13.96
N GLY A 460 2.89 -20.32 13.61
CA GLY A 460 2.73 -18.87 13.59
C GLY A 460 2.95 -18.21 14.95
N ILE A 461 2.31 -18.71 16.02
CA ILE A 461 2.45 -18.12 17.35
C ILE A 461 3.83 -18.38 17.95
N LEU A 462 4.43 -19.56 17.72
CA LEU A 462 5.80 -19.88 18.15
C LEU A 462 6.84 -18.99 17.46
N ILE A 463 6.74 -18.80 16.14
CA ILE A 463 7.61 -17.86 15.41
C ILE A 463 7.45 -16.45 15.98
N TRP A 464 6.22 -15.99 16.19
CA TRP A 464 5.95 -14.65 16.72
C TRP A 464 6.57 -14.44 18.11
N ILE A 465 6.41 -15.39 19.04
CA ILE A 465 7.02 -15.34 20.38
C ILE A 465 8.54 -15.27 20.26
N VAL A 466 9.15 -16.17 19.47
CA VAL A 466 10.61 -16.21 19.30
C VAL A 466 11.13 -14.91 18.69
N THR A 467 10.47 -14.34 17.69
CA THR A 467 10.84 -13.04 17.11
C THR A 467 10.75 -11.90 18.13
N VAL A 468 9.67 -11.84 18.91
CA VAL A 468 9.50 -10.83 19.98
C VAL A 468 10.58 -10.98 21.04
N TRP A 469 10.83 -12.21 21.52
CA TRP A 469 11.80 -12.47 22.59
C TRP A 469 13.23 -12.21 22.12
N VAL A 470 13.62 -12.63 20.91
CA VAL A 470 14.94 -12.33 20.35
C VAL A 470 15.14 -10.83 20.23
N THR A 471 14.22 -10.10 19.57
CA THR A 471 14.31 -8.63 19.40
C THR A 471 14.44 -7.89 20.73
N VAL A 472 13.72 -8.34 21.76
CA VAL A 472 13.70 -7.71 23.08
C VAL A 472 14.94 -8.05 23.91
N LEU A 473 15.49 -9.26 23.77
CA LEU A 473 16.68 -9.72 24.52
C LEU A 473 18.01 -9.36 23.84
N THR A 474 18.01 -8.98 22.55
CA THR A 474 19.18 -8.41 21.85
C THR A 474 19.30 -6.89 22.01
N HIS A 475 18.49 -6.27 22.86
CA HIS A 475 18.53 -4.84 23.20
C HIS A 475 18.77 -4.64 24.70
N GLN A 476 19.11 -3.42 25.12
CA GLN A 476 19.48 -3.14 26.51
C GLN A 476 18.32 -3.47 27.47
N ALA A 477 18.61 -4.31 28.46
CA ALA A 477 17.60 -4.80 29.40
C ALA A 477 17.20 -3.71 30.42
N GLY A 478 15.89 -3.51 30.59
CA GLY A 478 15.30 -2.59 31.55
C GLY A 478 13.88 -3.03 31.95
N ILE A 479 13.16 -2.21 32.73
CA ILE A 479 11.82 -2.59 33.21
C ILE A 479 10.83 -2.76 32.04
N PHE A 480 11.00 -1.99 30.96
CA PHE A 480 10.27 -2.16 29.71
C PHE A 480 10.41 -3.57 29.11
N THR A 481 11.58 -4.22 29.19
CA THR A 481 11.88 -5.53 28.58
C THR A 481 10.90 -6.63 29.02
N PHE A 482 10.40 -6.55 30.25
CA PHE A 482 9.42 -7.51 30.78
C PHE A 482 8.02 -7.37 30.14
N HIS A 483 7.63 -6.18 29.68
CA HIS A 483 6.31 -5.94 29.09
C HIS A 483 6.03 -6.83 27.86
N PRO A 484 6.79 -6.76 26.76
CA PRO A 484 6.52 -7.58 25.56
C PRO A 484 6.77 -9.09 25.81
N ILE A 485 7.67 -9.46 26.73
CA ILE A 485 7.91 -10.87 27.10
C ILE A 485 6.66 -11.46 27.77
N PHE A 486 6.13 -10.82 28.82
CA PHE A 486 4.95 -11.32 29.52
C PHE A 486 3.66 -11.17 28.72
N GLN A 487 3.54 -10.14 27.86
CA GLN A 487 2.40 -10.00 26.94
C GLN A 487 2.39 -11.08 25.85
N SER A 488 3.54 -11.43 25.26
CA SER A 488 3.61 -12.52 24.27
C SER A 488 3.41 -13.89 24.90
N LEU A 489 3.96 -14.14 26.10
CA LEU A 489 3.67 -15.33 26.90
C LEU A 489 2.17 -15.45 27.24
N SER A 490 1.53 -14.33 27.56
CA SER A 490 0.10 -14.30 27.89
C SER A 490 -0.76 -14.75 26.72
N LEU A 491 -0.57 -14.17 25.52
CA LEU A 491 -1.31 -14.58 24.32
C LEU A 491 -1.03 -16.03 23.94
N PHE A 492 0.19 -16.53 24.14
CA PHE A 492 0.50 -17.95 23.98
C PHE A 492 -0.33 -18.85 24.88
N CYS A 493 -0.37 -18.55 26.19
CA CYS A 493 -1.15 -19.33 27.14
C CYS A 493 -2.64 -19.32 26.83
N PHE A 494 -3.23 -18.16 26.51
CA PHE A 494 -4.65 -18.08 26.12
C PHE A 494 -4.95 -18.89 24.85
N TYR A 495 -4.07 -18.83 23.85
CA TYR A 495 -4.19 -19.60 22.61
C TYR A 495 -4.13 -21.12 22.87
N GLN A 496 -3.16 -21.58 23.67
CA GLN A 496 -3.02 -22.99 24.08
C GLN A 496 -4.26 -23.47 24.83
N GLY A 497 -4.77 -22.68 25.78
CA GLY A 497 -6.01 -22.97 26.48
C GLY A 497 -7.21 -23.13 25.53
N ILE A 498 -7.38 -22.23 24.57
CA ILE A 498 -8.51 -22.26 23.62
C ILE A 498 -8.47 -23.49 22.69
N ILE A 499 -7.29 -23.87 22.18
CA ILE A 499 -7.19 -25.00 21.24
C ILE A 499 -7.43 -26.35 21.91
N ILE A 500 -7.02 -26.52 23.17
CA ILE A 500 -7.13 -27.81 23.86
C ILE A 500 -8.57 -28.25 24.18
N LEU A 501 -9.55 -27.34 24.02
CA LEU A 501 -10.98 -27.65 24.13
C LEU A 501 -11.60 -28.19 22.81
N GLN A 502 -10.86 -28.25 21.70
CA GLN A 502 -11.41 -28.67 20.40
C GLN A 502 -11.52 -30.20 20.27
N PRO A 503 -12.56 -30.71 19.59
CA PRO A 503 -13.51 -31.68 20.14
C PRO A 503 -12.92 -32.92 20.84
N THR A 504 -13.11 -32.95 22.16
CA THR A 504 -12.79 -34.06 23.05
C THR A 504 -13.91 -35.11 23.02
N ASN A 505 -13.63 -36.28 22.45
CA ASN A 505 -14.66 -37.31 22.17
C ASN A 505 -15.09 -38.14 23.40
N THR A 506 -14.40 -38.06 24.53
CA THR A 506 -14.71 -38.88 25.73
C THR A 506 -14.92 -38.01 26.98
N PRO A 507 -15.74 -38.43 27.97
CA PRO A 507 -15.94 -37.68 29.22
C PRO A 507 -14.63 -37.44 29.98
N ALA A 508 -13.71 -38.40 29.97
CA ALA A 508 -12.39 -38.27 30.59
C ALA A 508 -11.53 -37.21 29.89
N SER A 509 -11.46 -37.21 28.55
CA SER A 509 -10.72 -36.19 27.80
C SER A 509 -11.33 -34.79 27.94
N LYS A 510 -12.66 -34.68 28.08
CA LYS A 510 -13.34 -33.41 28.41
C LYS A 510 -12.88 -32.83 29.76
N ARG A 511 -12.82 -33.64 30.83
CA ARG A 511 -12.36 -33.16 32.15
C ARG A 511 -10.87 -32.78 32.15
N THR A 512 -10.02 -33.59 31.50
CA THR A 512 -8.60 -33.31 31.30
C THR A 512 -8.38 -31.99 30.53
N GLY A 513 -9.05 -31.82 29.39
CA GLY A 513 -8.94 -30.60 28.58
C GLY A 513 -9.39 -29.35 29.31
N LEU A 514 -10.45 -29.43 30.13
CA LEU A 514 -10.93 -28.31 30.95
C LEU A 514 -9.90 -27.89 32.01
N LEU A 515 -9.29 -28.84 32.72
CA LEU A 515 -8.25 -28.54 33.73
C LEU A 515 -6.98 -27.94 33.12
N VAL A 516 -6.58 -28.40 31.92
CA VAL A 516 -5.44 -27.83 31.21
C VAL A 516 -5.77 -26.44 30.65
N HIS A 517 -6.98 -26.25 30.12
CA HIS A 517 -7.50 -24.93 29.74
C HIS A 517 -7.43 -23.96 30.91
N GLU A 518 -8.02 -24.31 32.06
CA GLU A 518 -8.02 -23.50 33.29
C GLU A 518 -6.60 -23.08 33.70
N ALA A 519 -5.65 -24.02 33.75
CA ALA A 519 -4.25 -23.75 34.09
C ALA A 519 -3.58 -22.76 33.10
N PHE A 520 -3.86 -22.89 31.81
CA PHE A 520 -3.38 -21.95 30.80
C PHE A 520 -4.05 -20.57 30.88
N GLN A 521 -5.37 -20.49 31.13
CA GLN A 521 -6.06 -19.21 31.32
C GLN A 521 -5.53 -18.47 32.57
N LEU A 522 -5.25 -19.20 33.65
CA LEU A 522 -4.64 -18.65 34.88
C LEU A 522 -3.23 -18.10 34.62
N LEU A 523 -2.38 -18.87 33.96
CA LEU A 523 -1.00 -18.46 33.63
C LEU A 523 -0.98 -17.28 32.65
N GLY A 524 -1.88 -17.27 31.66
CA GLY A 524 -2.07 -16.16 30.73
C GLY A 524 -2.53 -14.88 31.42
N SER A 525 -3.48 -15.00 32.37
CA SER A 525 -4.00 -13.87 33.15
C SER A 525 -2.97 -13.29 34.11
N LEU A 526 -2.18 -14.14 34.78
CA LEU A 526 -1.06 -13.66 35.60
C LEU A 526 -0.02 -12.94 34.74
N SER A 527 0.29 -13.49 33.56
CA SER A 527 1.26 -12.90 32.63
C SER A 527 0.79 -11.54 32.07
N ILE A 528 -0.49 -11.39 31.68
CA ILE A 528 -0.98 -10.09 31.17
C ILE A 528 -0.94 -9.01 32.24
N ILE A 529 -1.24 -9.36 33.50
CA ILE A 529 -1.17 -8.44 34.65
C ILE A 529 0.27 -8.00 34.87
N ILE A 530 1.24 -8.93 34.96
CA ILE A 530 2.66 -8.60 35.14
C ILE A 530 3.15 -7.72 33.99
N GLY A 531 2.89 -8.10 32.73
CA GLY A 531 3.29 -7.34 31.56
C GLY A 531 2.67 -5.94 31.50
N ALA A 532 1.42 -5.77 31.93
CA ALA A 532 0.76 -4.46 32.04
C ALA A 532 1.33 -3.61 33.20
N SER A 533 1.59 -4.22 34.36
CA SER A 533 2.22 -3.54 35.49
C SER A 533 3.62 -3.05 35.18
N CYS A 534 4.43 -3.83 34.44
CA CYS A 534 5.78 -3.41 34.03
C CYS A 534 5.77 -2.15 33.15
N ILE A 535 4.90 -2.06 32.13
CA ILE A 535 4.81 -0.84 31.30
C ILE A 535 4.23 0.35 32.06
N PHE A 536 3.26 0.13 32.94
CA PHE A 536 2.67 1.19 33.77
C PHE A 536 3.72 1.76 34.74
N TYR A 537 4.45 0.91 35.46
CA TYR A 537 5.53 1.33 36.34
C TYR A 537 6.65 2.03 35.56
N ASN A 538 7.05 1.50 34.40
CA ASN A 538 8.08 2.12 33.56
C ASN A 538 7.67 3.51 33.06
N LYS A 539 6.38 3.76 32.80
CA LYS A 539 5.89 5.11 32.48
C LYS A 539 5.88 6.02 33.71
N MET A 540 5.42 5.53 34.85
CA MET A 540 5.38 6.29 36.10
C MET A 540 6.79 6.73 36.55
N SER A 541 7.79 5.84 36.47
CA SER A 541 9.17 6.13 36.89
C SER A 541 9.92 7.12 36.00
N HIS A 542 9.44 7.37 34.78
CA HIS A 542 9.98 8.36 33.84
C HIS A 542 9.07 9.58 33.64
N SER A 543 8.07 9.78 34.52
CA SER A 543 7.05 10.83 34.43
C SER A 543 6.32 10.91 33.07
N ALA A 544 6.24 9.78 32.36
CA ALA A 544 5.73 9.71 31.00
C ALA A 544 4.20 9.69 30.93
N SER A 545 3.65 10.30 29.88
CA SER A 545 2.20 10.36 29.65
C SER A 545 1.61 8.97 29.36
N HIS A 546 0.47 8.68 29.99
CA HIS A 546 -0.23 7.40 29.85
C HIS A 546 -1.23 7.44 28.68
N PHE A 547 -1.50 6.29 28.06
CA PHE A 547 -2.49 6.10 26.97
C PHE A 547 -2.37 7.00 25.72
N THR A 548 -1.24 7.69 25.52
CA THR A 548 -1.00 8.63 24.41
C THR A 548 -0.83 8.02 23.02
N SER A 549 -0.75 6.68 22.90
CA SER A 549 -0.69 6.00 21.61
C SER A 549 -1.85 5.01 21.45
N TRP A 550 -2.32 4.83 20.22
CA TRP A 550 -3.35 3.84 19.89
C TRP A 550 -3.01 2.44 20.40
N HIS A 551 -1.73 2.03 20.32
CA HIS A 551 -1.26 0.77 20.90
C HIS A 551 -1.45 0.71 22.43
N GLY A 552 -1.13 1.78 23.15
CA GLY A 552 -1.31 1.84 24.61
C GLY A 552 -2.77 1.87 25.05
N LEU A 553 -3.64 2.58 24.31
CA LEU A 553 -5.07 2.64 24.59
C LEU A 553 -5.77 1.31 24.25
N LEU A 554 -5.56 0.78 23.04
CA LEU A 554 -6.15 -0.49 22.62
C LEU A 554 -5.61 -1.66 23.45
N GLY A 555 -4.31 -1.70 23.75
CA GLY A 555 -3.71 -2.72 24.60
C GLY A 555 -4.30 -2.75 26.02
N PHE A 556 -4.61 -1.58 26.59
CA PHE A 556 -5.32 -1.49 27.87
C PHE A 556 -6.77 -2.00 27.77
N ILE A 557 -7.52 -1.55 26.77
CA ILE A 557 -8.92 -2.00 26.53
C ILE A 557 -8.96 -3.52 26.32
N SER A 558 -8.08 -4.08 25.49
CA SER A 558 -7.95 -5.52 25.28
C SER A 558 -7.55 -6.26 26.56
N THR A 559 -6.64 -5.72 27.37
CA THR A 559 -6.26 -6.32 28.67
C THR A 559 -7.46 -6.38 29.62
N CYS A 560 -8.25 -5.30 29.71
CA CYS A 560 -9.47 -5.27 30.52
C CYS A 560 -10.52 -6.28 30.03
N ILE A 561 -10.78 -6.35 28.71
CA ILE A 561 -11.71 -7.32 28.12
C ILE A 561 -11.26 -8.76 28.42
N VAL A 562 -9.98 -9.08 28.19
CA VAL A 562 -9.43 -10.42 28.39
C VAL A 562 -9.43 -10.83 29.86
N LEU A 563 -9.16 -9.91 30.79
CA LEU A 563 -9.27 -10.20 32.23
C LEU A 563 -10.72 -10.40 32.68
N VAL A 564 -11.69 -9.66 32.13
CA VAL A 564 -13.11 -9.89 32.39
C VAL A 564 -13.57 -11.23 31.80
N GLN A 565 -13.14 -11.57 30.59
CA GLN A 565 -13.37 -12.88 29.94
C GLN A 565 -12.83 -14.03 30.80
N ALA A 566 -11.58 -13.93 31.27
CA ALA A 566 -10.95 -14.94 32.12
C ALA A 566 -11.65 -15.06 33.49
N LEU A 567 -12.02 -13.94 34.13
CA LEU A 567 -12.76 -13.93 35.39
C LEU A 567 -14.14 -14.61 35.24
N PHE A 568 -14.87 -14.29 34.16
CA PHE A 568 -16.16 -14.89 33.84
C PHE A 568 -16.04 -16.40 33.54
N GLY A 569 -15.02 -16.79 32.77
CA GLY A 569 -14.70 -18.18 32.50
C GLY A 569 -14.38 -18.97 33.77
N MET A 570 -13.57 -18.41 34.68
CA MET A 570 -13.29 -19.01 36.00
C MET A 570 -14.56 -19.16 36.85
N LEU A 571 -15.37 -18.10 36.96
CA LEU A 571 -16.61 -18.10 37.75
C LEU A 571 -17.62 -19.18 37.32
N ILE A 572 -17.60 -19.56 36.04
CA ILE A 572 -18.46 -20.60 35.46
C ILE A 572 -17.78 -21.99 35.47
N GLY A 573 -16.46 -22.03 35.30
CA GLY A 573 -15.67 -23.25 35.10
C GLY A 573 -15.37 -24.04 36.38
N PHE A 574 -15.09 -23.36 37.50
CA PHE A 574 -14.89 -24.06 38.77
C PHE A 574 -16.21 -24.68 39.26
N GLU A 575 -16.24 -26.01 39.45
CA GLU A 575 -17.37 -26.71 40.09
C GLU A 575 -17.75 -26.03 41.42
N THR A 576 -16.73 -25.61 42.20
CA THR A 576 -16.90 -24.91 43.47
C THR A 576 -17.61 -23.55 43.37
N SER A 577 -17.34 -22.73 42.36
CA SER A 577 -18.00 -21.40 42.23
C SER A 577 -19.36 -21.51 41.56
N ARG A 578 -19.50 -22.38 40.57
CA ARG A 578 -20.78 -22.65 39.90
C ARG A 578 -21.84 -23.08 40.91
N ASP A 579 -21.48 -23.98 41.82
CA ASP A 579 -22.42 -24.62 42.74
C ASP A 579 -22.68 -23.78 44.01
N TYR A 580 -21.75 -22.92 44.45
CA TYR A 580 -21.96 -22.00 45.60
C TYR A 580 -22.51 -20.60 45.23
N ILE A 581 -22.17 -20.05 44.05
CA ILE A 581 -22.39 -18.62 43.75
C ILE A 581 -23.52 -18.40 42.74
N LEU A 582 -23.57 -19.23 41.68
CA LEU A 582 -24.50 -19.01 40.56
C LEU A 582 -25.72 -19.95 40.59
N GLY A 583 -25.55 -21.16 41.12
CA GLY A 583 -26.56 -22.21 41.04
C GLY A 583 -26.54 -22.92 39.68
N ASP A 584 -26.72 -24.23 39.73
CA ASP A 584 -26.47 -25.17 38.63
C ASP A 584 -27.30 -24.90 37.36
N SER A 585 -28.50 -24.31 37.50
CA SER A 585 -29.37 -23.93 36.37
C SER A 585 -28.95 -22.63 35.67
N LEU A 586 -28.37 -21.66 36.40
CA LEU A 586 -27.87 -20.40 35.84
C LEU A 586 -26.48 -20.59 35.24
N GLY A 587 -25.60 -21.32 35.94
CA GLY A 587 -24.28 -21.68 35.45
C GLY A 587 -24.30 -22.34 34.07
N ARG A 588 -25.24 -23.28 33.83
CA ARG A 588 -25.43 -23.89 32.50
C ARG A 588 -25.88 -22.91 31.41
N LYS A 589 -26.63 -21.85 31.73
CA LYS A 589 -27.00 -20.82 30.75
C LYS A 589 -25.84 -19.89 30.44
N LEU A 590 -25.11 -19.44 31.47
CA LEU A 590 -23.93 -18.58 31.31
C LEU A 590 -22.78 -19.30 30.58
N TRP A 591 -22.60 -20.61 30.81
CA TRP A 591 -21.63 -21.43 30.07
C TRP A 591 -21.91 -21.46 28.56
N LYS A 592 -23.19 -21.57 28.15
CA LYS A 592 -23.55 -21.46 26.73
C LYS A 592 -23.17 -20.09 26.17
N PHE A 593 -23.40 -19.00 26.90
CA PHE A 593 -23.03 -17.65 26.46
C PHE A 593 -21.51 -17.48 26.31
N HIS A 594 -20.73 -17.89 27.31
CA HIS A 594 -19.26 -17.90 27.26
C HIS A 594 -18.73 -18.74 26.07
N SER A 595 -19.35 -19.90 25.79
CA SER A 595 -18.97 -20.74 24.65
C SER A 595 -19.26 -20.12 23.28
N LEU A 596 -20.33 -19.31 23.16
CA LEU A 596 -20.73 -18.68 21.89
C LEU A 596 -19.75 -17.58 21.47
N ASP A 597 -19.27 -16.78 22.42
CA ASP A 597 -18.30 -15.71 22.18
C ASP A 597 -16.98 -16.28 21.63
N GLY A 598 -16.49 -17.38 22.24
CA GLY A 598 -15.36 -18.15 21.73
C GLY A 598 -15.56 -18.72 20.31
N HIS A 599 -16.79 -18.98 19.88
CA HIS A 599 -17.09 -19.45 18.53
C HIS A 599 -17.18 -18.32 17.48
N GLN A 600 -17.56 -17.09 17.86
CA GLN A 600 -17.64 -15.96 16.93
C GLN A 600 -16.27 -15.51 16.38
N SER A 601 -15.17 -15.90 17.03
CA SER A 601 -13.81 -15.78 16.50
C SER A 601 -13.57 -16.54 15.17
N ARG A 602 -14.45 -17.49 14.80
CA ARG A 602 -14.33 -18.33 13.60
C ARG A 602 -14.88 -17.66 12.34
N LEU A 603 -14.19 -16.63 11.84
CA LEU A 603 -14.39 -16.12 10.48
C LEU A 603 -13.96 -17.17 9.43
N GLY A 604 -14.83 -18.11 9.06
CA GLY A 604 -14.49 -19.09 8.03
C GLY A 604 -15.35 -20.35 7.88
N ARG A 605 -16.69 -20.29 7.92
CA ARG A 605 -17.58 -21.30 7.29
C ARG A 605 -19.02 -20.77 7.15
N PRO A 606 -19.73 -21.02 6.03
CA PRO A 606 -21.16 -20.75 5.92
C PRO A 606 -21.97 -21.73 6.78
N SER A 607 -22.99 -21.24 7.46
CA SER A 607 -23.80 -22.01 8.42
C SER A 607 -24.97 -22.73 7.75
N ASN A 608 -24.67 -23.84 7.06
CA ASN A 608 -25.67 -24.84 6.64
C ASN A 608 -25.28 -26.21 7.23
N LEU A 609 -25.86 -26.55 8.39
CA LEU A 609 -25.93 -27.91 8.94
C LEU A 609 -27.01 -27.94 10.03
N GLU A 610 -27.80 -29.01 10.06
CA GLU A 610 -29.10 -29.05 10.72
C GLU A 610 -29.03 -29.33 12.23
N LEU A 611 -30.12 -28.99 12.92
CA LEU A 611 -30.40 -29.52 14.25
C LEU A 611 -30.66 -31.03 14.15
N VAL A 612 -29.80 -31.82 14.76
CA VAL A 612 -30.05 -33.24 15.03
C VAL A 612 -30.17 -33.43 16.54
N ASP A 613 -31.40 -33.38 17.04
CA ASP A 613 -31.70 -33.84 18.38
C ASP A 613 -31.53 -35.36 18.46
N LEU A 614 -30.71 -35.82 19.42
CA LEU A 614 -30.71 -37.20 19.88
C LEU A 614 -31.04 -37.19 21.37
N GLY A 615 -32.35 -37.25 21.65
CA GLY A 615 -32.89 -37.14 22.99
C GLY A 615 -32.66 -38.37 23.86
N LEU A 616 -32.47 -38.13 25.15
CA LEU A 616 -32.70 -39.09 26.23
C LEU A 616 -33.57 -38.40 27.28
N ASN A 617 -34.79 -38.89 27.44
CA ASN A 617 -35.59 -38.92 28.68
C ASN A 617 -36.96 -39.55 28.37
N ASP A 618 -37.12 -40.79 28.82
CA ASP A 618 -38.31 -41.41 29.40
C ASP A 618 -39.71 -41.22 28.76
N CYS A 619 -40.21 -42.34 28.21
CA CYS A 619 -41.64 -42.67 28.11
C CYS A 619 -42.29 -42.80 29.52
N PRO A 620 -43.63 -42.80 29.71
CA PRO A 620 -44.66 -43.13 28.71
C PRO A 620 -45.98 -42.31 28.72
N ASN A 621 -46.87 -42.72 27.80
CA ASN A 621 -48.36 -42.61 27.78
C ASN A 621 -49.04 -41.64 26.78
N CYS A 622 -50.25 -42.08 26.37
CA CYS A 622 -51.33 -41.33 25.70
C CYS A 622 -51.14 -40.85 24.24
N CYS A 623 -51.32 -41.81 23.33
CA CYS A 623 -52.40 -41.82 22.32
C CYS A 623 -52.83 -40.53 21.58
N SER A 624 -52.56 -40.57 20.26
CA SER A 624 -53.52 -40.48 19.14
C SER A 624 -53.79 -39.16 18.38
N ASP A 625 -54.14 -39.41 17.11
CA ASP A 625 -54.84 -38.61 16.10
C ASP A 625 -54.28 -37.29 15.53
N ARG A 626 -53.76 -37.45 14.29
CA ARG A 626 -54.21 -36.78 13.05
C ARG A 626 -54.48 -35.25 13.07
N LEU A 627 -53.79 -34.52 12.17
CA LEU A 627 -54.34 -34.13 10.86
C LEU A 627 -53.26 -33.47 9.97
N THR A 628 -53.57 -33.21 8.70
CA THR A 628 -52.61 -32.81 7.65
C THR A 628 -53.12 -31.67 6.74
N PHE A 629 -52.17 -31.04 6.03
CA PHE A 629 -52.37 -30.13 4.88
C PHE A 629 -52.97 -28.72 5.21
N PRO A 630 -52.94 -27.74 4.28
CA PRO A 630 -51.84 -26.76 4.28
C PRO A 630 -52.35 -25.30 4.16
N ARG A 631 -51.48 -24.33 3.87
CA ARG A 631 -51.93 -23.01 3.36
C ARG A 631 -50.98 -22.40 2.33
N GLN A 632 -51.57 -21.62 1.42
CA GLN A 632 -50.91 -21.03 0.24
C GLN A 632 -50.43 -19.59 0.49
N VAL A 633 -49.65 -19.09 -0.48
CA VAL A 633 -49.27 -17.68 -0.65
C VAL A 633 -50.47 -16.89 -1.21
N GLU A 634 -50.65 -15.65 -0.73
CA GLU A 634 -51.48 -14.65 -1.41
C GLU A 634 -50.90 -13.23 -1.21
N SER A 635 -51.20 -12.34 -2.14
CA SER A 635 -50.77 -10.94 -2.16
C SER A 635 -51.85 -10.04 -2.78
N PRO A 636 -52.08 -8.81 -2.29
CA PRO A 636 -52.95 -7.85 -2.98
C PRO A 636 -52.27 -6.50 -3.31
N SER A 637 -52.88 -5.75 -4.24
CA SER A 637 -52.48 -4.39 -4.66
C SER A 637 -53.70 -3.55 -5.10
N HIS A 638 -53.50 -2.23 -5.29
CA HIS A 638 -54.44 -1.21 -5.86
C HIS A 638 -55.66 -0.76 -5.01
N PRO A 639 -56.31 0.40 -5.29
CA PRO A 639 -55.87 1.65 -5.97
C PRO A 639 -56.27 2.99 -5.24
N LEU A 640 -56.16 4.14 -5.93
CA LEU A 640 -56.61 5.51 -5.55
C LEU A 640 -58.16 5.62 -5.59
N GLY A 641 -58.92 6.64 -5.12
CA GLY A 641 -58.77 8.11 -4.87
C GLY A 641 -60.18 8.76 -5.10
N ILE A 642 -60.53 10.07 -5.16
CA ILE A 642 -59.94 11.43 -4.97
C ILE A 642 -61.16 12.38 -4.66
N ALA A 643 -61.11 13.34 -3.71
CA ALA A 643 -62.06 14.50 -3.69
C ALA A 643 -61.63 15.72 -2.83
N HIS A 644 -61.75 16.90 -3.46
CA HIS A 644 -61.68 18.33 -3.07
C HIS A 644 -62.54 18.81 -1.86
N PRO A 645 -62.45 20.09 -1.37
CA PRO A 645 -61.81 21.31 -1.95
C PRO A 645 -60.29 21.40 -1.82
#